data_AF-A0A6I5F3W4-F1
#
_entry.id   AF-A0A6I5F3W4-F1
#
_cell.length_a   1.000
_cell.length_b   1.000
_cell.length_c   1.000
_cell.angle_alpha   90.00
_cell.angle_beta   90.00
_cell.angle_gamma   90.00
#
_symmetry.space_group_name_H-M   'P 1'
#
loop_
_entity.id
_entity.type
_entity.pdbx_description
1 polymer ?
#
loop_
_entity_poly.entity_id
_entity_poly.type
_entity_poly.pdbx_seq_one_letter_code
_entity_poly.pdbx_strand_id
1 'polypeptide(L)'
;MNITTEFPYETTREDVYIPLPGGTRLYARIWRPLTDEPVPALLEYLPYRLGDWTAPRDWQRHPWYAGHGYASVRVDVRGHGNSEGLPGDEYDAQELADGVAVIHWLAQQEWCSGRVGMFGISWGGFNSLQIAALAPDPLKAVVTVCSADDRYDNDVHYMGGSVLAVDMHAWAATMLAFVARPPDPAQVGDEWKAMWLKRLEAVEPFIHTWLAHQSRDDYWKHGSVCEDYGAVKANVLAVGGWHDPYRDTVLRLVEHLDPGQVRGIIGPWSHQYPDRGLPPGPAIGFLQETLRWWDQHLKGKETGVMREPLLRSWISGSHPPATVYETLPGRWVGDASWPSENVNPVAYALQGGERIVASPQQTGLDAGRFFPFGNEADLPPDQRDEDAKSVSFEFPVEEAPIEILGRPRVKLRLRMDVPRGQVVARLCDVAPDGASTLVTRGALNLAARHGRDRTDDWPPGETEDVVFDLNGIGHTFPPGHRIRIAVSSAYWPWIWPQAGSAGFTLDTDGSFVELPVRRHTEDPAITFGEPEQSEPLGVVYPVTLEEPRPERLVVRDVAKGEWRLEVDPRYGGTRVYPDGLEFTEDALETYTIQQDDPLSARTRSDWRIRLHRPEAAWDVEIETRSEIAADEHDFITSDEVICKDGGEIVFHRTWEKRIPRTAG
;
A
#
# COMPACT_ATOMS: atom_id res chain seq x y z
N MET A 1 -10.20 6.20 21.22
CA MET A 1 -8.84 6.77 21.15
C MET A 1 -8.64 7.72 22.30
N ASN A 2 -7.62 7.47 23.13
CA ASN A 2 -7.28 8.26 24.30
C ASN A 2 -6.13 9.21 23.95
N ILE A 3 -6.26 10.48 24.35
CA ILE A 3 -5.17 11.45 24.24
C ILE A 3 -4.38 11.41 25.54
N THR A 4 -3.10 11.06 25.44
CA THR A 4 -2.17 10.98 26.57
C THR A 4 -1.41 12.30 26.70
N THR A 5 -1.55 12.94 27.87
CA THR A 5 -0.89 14.22 28.22
C THR A 5 0.14 14.07 29.34
N GLU A 6 0.09 12.96 30.08
CA GLU A 6 1.03 12.64 31.16
C GLU A 6 1.95 11.51 30.72
N PHE A 7 3.26 11.76 30.73
CA PHE A 7 4.28 10.82 30.31
C PHE A 7 5.33 10.60 31.41
N PRO A 8 6.01 9.43 31.43
CA PRO A 8 7.13 9.19 32.34
C PRO A 8 8.30 10.17 32.22
N TYR A 9 8.48 10.79 31.03
CA TYR A 9 9.52 11.78 30.78
C TYR A 9 8.91 13.05 30.16
N GLU A 10 9.41 14.21 30.59
CA GLU A 10 9.28 15.43 29.79
C GLU A 10 10.08 15.28 28.49
N THR A 11 9.68 15.99 27.44
CA THR A 11 10.28 15.84 26.10
C THR A 11 10.79 17.16 25.55
N THR A 12 11.90 17.12 24.81
CA THR A 12 12.40 18.20 23.96
C THR A 12 12.25 17.85 22.48
N ARG A 13 12.26 18.87 21.62
CA ARG A 13 12.21 18.74 20.16
C ARG A 13 13.25 19.67 19.54
N GLU A 14 14.04 19.14 18.62
CA GLU A 14 15.01 19.91 17.83
C GLU A 14 15.01 19.47 16.37
N ASP A 15 15.29 20.44 15.48
CA ASP A 15 15.48 20.18 14.07
C ASP A 15 16.98 20.32 13.75
N VAL A 16 17.54 19.35 13.03
CA VAL A 16 18.98 19.24 12.76
C VAL A 16 19.26 18.83 11.33
N TYR A 17 20.50 19.04 10.89
CA TYR A 17 21.02 18.50 9.64
C TYR A 17 22.00 17.36 9.95
N ILE A 18 21.66 16.15 9.52
CA ILE A 18 22.49 14.94 9.64
C ILE A 18 23.49 14.92 8.48
N PRO A 19 24.81 15.05 8.73
CA PRO A 19 25.81 14.96 7.68
C PRO A 19 25.98 13.52 7.23
N LEU A 20 25.88 13.28 5.92
CA LEU A 20 26.16 11.98 5.31
C LEU A 20 27.61 11.87 4.83
N PRO A 21 28.13 10.64 4.65
CA PRO A 21 29.31 10.41 3.83
C PRO A 21 29.12 11.03 2.43
N GLY A 22 30.07 11.87 2.00
CA GLY A 22 29.97 12.62 0.75
C GLY A 22 29.47 14.06 0.88
N GLY A 23 29.11 14.51 2.09
CA GLY A 23 28.89 15.92 2.42
C GLY A 23 27.46 16.43 2.21
N THR A 24 26.56 15.63 1.64
CA THR A 24 25.11 15.92 1.65
C THR A 24 24.59 15.88 3.08
N ARG A 25 23.69 16.80 3.43
CA ARG A 25 23.03 16.84 4.73
C ARG A 25 21.54 16.50 4.61
N LEU A 26 21.04 15.61 5.45
CA LEU A 26 19.60 15.31 5.53
C LEU A 26 18.96 16.08 6.68
N TYR A 27 17.80 16.65 6.44
CA TYR A 27 17.01 17.33 7.45
C TYR A 27 16.27 16.33 8.33
N ALA A 28 16.33 16.53 9.63
CA ALA A 28 15.72 15.66 10.61
C ALA A 28 15.06 16.46 11.72
N ARG A 29 13.98 15.92 12.28
CA ARG A 29 13.39 16.35 13.55
C ARG A 29 13.56 15.24 14.58
N ILE A 30 14.03 15.60 15.75
CA ILE A 30 14.32 14.69 16.85
C ILE A 30 13.48 15.10 18.05
N TRP A 31 12.63 14.19 18.51
CA TRP A 31 11.94 14.29 19.81
C TRP A 31 12.68 13.39 20.81
N ARG A 32 13.12 13.95 21.94
CA ARG A 32 13.90 13.22 22.95
C ARG A 32 13.32 13.36 24.36
N PRO A 33 13.39 12.33 25.20
CA PRO A 33 13.15 12.46 26.63
C PRO A 33 14.22 13.36 27.26
N LEU A 34 13.82 14.14 28.26
CA LEU A 34 14.75 14.84 29.15
C LEU A 34 15.24 13.86 30.22
N THR A 35 16.46 13.36 30.04
CA THR A 35 17.14 12.42 30.95
C THR A 35 18.66 12.51 30.76
N ASP A 36 19.42 12.17 31.79
CA ASP A 36 20.89 12.11 31.74
C ASP A 36 21.41 10.78 31.14
N GLU A 37 20.56 9.76 31.03
CA GLU A 37 20.93 8.44 30.52
C GLU A 37 20.71 8.34 29.00
N PRO A 38 21.67 7.79 28.22
CA PRO A 38 21.47 7.54 26.80
C PRO A 38 20.30 6.58 26.53
N VAL A 39 19.44 6.92 25.57
CA VAL A 39 18.23 6.16 25.21
C VAL A 39 18.32 5.56 23.80
N PRO A 40 17.61 4.47 23.49
CA PRO A 40 17.54 3.99 22.11
C PRO A 40 16.88 5.01 21.18
N ALA A 41 17.27 5.00 19.90
CA ALA A 41 16.66 5.82 18.86
C ALA A 41 15.63 5.02 18.04
N LEU A 42 14.54 5.66 17.62
CA LEU A 42 13.54 5.13 16.70
C LEU A 42 13.51 5.99 15.44
N LEU A 43 13.83 5.43 14.29
CA LEU A 43 13.90 6.13 13.01
C LEU A 43 12.65 5.89 12.15
N GLU A 44 12.08 6.97 11.62
CA GLU A 44 11.15 6.96 10.49
C GLU A 44 11.73 7.79 9.34
N TYR A 45 11.95 7.17 8.18
CA TYR A 45 12.67 7.74 7.02
C TYR A 45 11.77 7.72 5.79
N LEU A 46 11.43 8.88 5.23
CA LEU A 46 10.43 8.98 4.16
C LEU A 46 10.73 10.13 3.18
N PRO A 47 10.27 10.02 1.92
CA PRO A 47 10.26 11.11 0.94
C PRO A 47 9.11 12.11 1.17
N TYR A 48 8.25 11.86 2.16
CA TYR A 48 7.14 12.73 2.52
C TYR A 48 7.61 13.83 3.48
N ARG A 49 7.36 15.08 3.11
CA ARG A 49 7.89 16.27 3.78
C ARG A 49 7.43 16.36 5.24
N LEU A 50 8.39 16.52 6.13
CA LEU A 50 8.19 16.63 7.57
C LEU A 50 7.29 17.79 8.03
N GLY A 51 7.27 18.88 7.25
CA GLY A 51 6.63 20.15 7.63
C GLY A 51 5.14 20.28 7.27
N ASP A 52 4.59 19.38 6.45
CA ASP A 52 3.22 19.50 5.95
C ASP A 52 2.38 18.24 6.15
N TRP A 53 2.14 17.44 5.12
CA TRP A 53 1.15 16.38 5.05
C TRP A 53 1.32 15.32 6.15
N THR A 54 2.55 14.89 6.47
CA THR A 54 2.78 13.93 7.57
C THR A 54 2.86 14.57 8.95
N ALA A 55 3.02 15.89 9.05
CA ALA A 55 3.27 16.58 10.32
C ALA A 55 2.20 16.30 11.40
N PRO A 56 0.89 16.26 11.12
CA PRO A 56 -0.13 15.96 12.13
C PRO A 56 0.05 14.56 12.74
N ARG A 57 0.30 13.56 11.88
CA ARG A 57 0.53 12.17 12.29
C ARG A 57 1.82 12.03 13.08
N ASP A 58 2.88 12.66 12.60
CA ASP A 58 4.21 12.63 13.21
C ASP A 58 4.14 13.27 14.63
N TRP A 59 3.36 14.34 14.78
CA TRP A 59 3.13 15.03 16.07
C TRP A 59 2.40 14.18 17.11
N GLN A 60 1.55 13.25 16.70
CA GLN A 60 0.81 12.40 17.64
C GLN A 60 1.63 11.19 18.10
N ARG A 61 2.66 10.80 17.33
CA ARG A 61 3.41 9.56 17.51
C ARG A 61 4.82 9.77 18.09
N HIS A 62 5.61 10.67 17.50
CA HIS A 62 7.00 10.84 17.94
C HIS A 62 7.11 11.38 19.38
N PRO A 63 6.30 12.38 19.82
CA PRO A 63 6.27 12.79 21.22
C PRO A 63 5.83 11.67 22.16
N TRP A 64 4.91 10.80 21.73
CA TRP A 64 4.45 9.67 22.56
C TRP A 64 5.61 8.72 22.87
N TYR A 65 6.41 8.35 21.86
CA TYR A 65 7.61 7.53 22.09
C TYR A 65 8.68 8.26 22.91
N ALA A 66 8.87 9.56 22.67
CA ALA A 66 9.79 10.38 23.45
C ALA A 66 9.41 10.40 24.94
N GLY A 67 8.12 10.58 25.25
CA GLY A 67 7.59 10.51 26.62
C GLY A 67 7.79 9.15 27.29
N HIS A 68 7.99 8.07 26.51
CA HIS A 68 8.28 6.71 27.00
C HIS A 68 9.78 6.35 26.98
N GLY A 69 10.66 7.35 26.85
CA GLY A 69 12.10 7.19 27.00
C GLY A 69 12.79 6.64 25.74
N TYR A 70 12.44 7.17 24.57
CA TYR A 70 13.09 6.89 23.29
C TYR A 70 13.41 8.19 22.55
N ALA A 71 14.55 8.29 21.88
CA ALA A 71 14.75 9.36 20.92
C ALA A 71 14.01 9.02 19.62
N SER A 72 12.89 9.66 19.34
CA SER A 72 12.10 9.41 18.14
C SER A 72 12.49 10.40 17.05
N VAL A 73 12.87 9.91 15.87
CA VAL A 73 13.54 10.69 14.83
C VAL A 73 12.83 10.53 13.50
N ARG A 74 12.50 11.65 12.87
CA ARG A 74 11.91 11.72 11.55
C ARG A 74 12.89 12.39 10.58
N VAL A 75 13.17 11.75 9.46
CA VAL A 75 14.15 12.23 8.46
C VAL A 75 13.50 12.35 7.08
N ASP A 76 13.67 13.49 6.44
CA ASP A 76 13.34 13.67 5.02
C ASP A 76 14.41 12.96 4.17
N VAL A 77 14.00 12.09 3.23
CA VAL A 77 14.92 11.44 2.28
C VAL A 77 15.67 12.48 1.44
N ARG A 78 16.87 12.12 0.94
CA ARG A 78 17.67 12.94 0.01
C ARG A 78 16.78 13.54 -1.08
N GLY A 79 16.97 14.82 -1.38
CA GLY A 79 16.23 15.50 -2.45
C GLY A 79 14.77 15.79 -2.15
N HIS A 80 14.27 15.41 -0.97
CA HIS A 80 12.90 15.66 -0.52
C HIS A 80 12.88 16.61 0.67
N GLY A 81 11.73 17.24 0.92
CA GLY A 81 11.57 18.17 2.04
C GLY A 81 12.70 19.20 2.08
N ASN A 82 13.29 19.33 3.27
CA ASN A 82 14.40 20.26 3.53
C ASN A 82 15.78 19.59 3.41
N SER A 83 15.86 18.29 3.09
CA SER A 83 17.13 17.57 2.93
C SER A 83 17.88 17.97 1.67
N GLU A 84 19.19 18.08 1.70
CA GLU A 84 19.97 18.39 0.50
C GLU A 84 19.93 17.26 -0.56
N GLY A 85 20.54 17.53 -1.72
CA GLY A 85 20.69 16.55 -2.79
C GLY A 85 19.54 16.58 -3.82
N LEU A 86 19.55 15.58 -4.68
CA LEU A 86 18.58 15.39 -5.76
C LEU A 86 17.71 14.16 -5.46
N PRO A 87 16.43 14.17 -5.85
CA PRO A 87 15.58 13.00 -5.73
C PRO A 87 16.13 11.86 -6.60
N GLY A 88 16.00 10.64 -6.10
CA GLY A 88 16.37 9.40 -6.79
C GLY A 88 15.16 8.65 -7.31
N ASP A 89 15.37 7.38 -7.66
CA ASP A 89 14.29 6.45 -8.00
C ASP A 89 13.70 5.81 -6.73
N GLU A 90 12.54 5.16 -6.87
CA GLU A 90 11.86 4.48 -5.79
C GLU A 90 12.76 3.42 -5.12
N TYR A 91 13.02 3.57 -3.81
CA TYR A 91 13.88 2.70 -3.00
C TYR A 91 15.25 2.39 -3.63
N ASP A 92 15.84 3.38 -4.29
CA ASP A 92 17.13 3.18 -4.96
C ASP A 92 18.26 2.86 -3.97
N ALA A 93 19.38 2.38 -4.50
CA ALA A 93 20.54 2.01 -3.67
C ALA A 93 21.10 3.20 -2.87
N GLN A 94 20.90 4.44 -3.33
CA GLN A 94 21.38 5.64 -2.64
C GLN A 94 20.50 5.97 -1.44
N GLU A 95 19.17 5.89 -1.56
CA GLU A 95 18.24 6.05 -0.43
C GLU A 95 18.56 5.03 0.68
N LEU A 96 18.71 3.75 0.31
CA LEU A 96 18.99 2.70 1.30
C LEU A 96 20.35 2.89 1.98
N ALA A 97 21.38 3.30 1.22
CA ALA A 97 22.70 3.60 1.77
C ALA A 97 22.68 4.83 2.70
N ASP A 98 21.91 5.87 2.35
CA ASP A 98 21.71 7.04 3.20
C ASP A 98 21.00 6.65 4.51
N GLY A 99 19.97 5.80 4.43
CA GLY A 99 19.28 5.26 5.62
C GLY A 99 20.22 4.49 6.55
N VAL A 100 21.11 3.65 6.00
CA VAL A 100 22.18 2.97 6.77
C VAL A 100 23.11 3.99 7.43
N ALA A 101 23.53 5.03 6.71
CA ALA A 101 24.39 6.07 7.26
C ALA A 101 23.71 6.86 8.39
N VAL A 102 22.41 7.16 8.26
CA VAL A 102 21.61 7.78 9.32
C VAL A 102 21.56 6.90 10.57
N ILE A 103 21.36 5.58 10.42
CA ILE A 103 21.37 4.63 11.55
C ILE A 103 22.71 4.66 12.30
N HIS A 104 23.82 4.66 11.56
CA HIS A 104 25.16 4.76 12.17
C HIS A 104 25.40 6.12 12.84
N TRP A 105 24.94 7.21 12.24
CA TRP A 105 25.04 8.54 12.84
C TRP A 105 24.24 8.62 14.14
N LEU A 106 23.00 8.11 14.16
CA LEU A 106 22.16 8.07 15.37
C LEU A 106 22.84 7.31 16.50
N ALA A 107 23.39 6.13 16.19
CA ALA A 107 24.06 5.27 17.17
C ALA A 107 25.33 5.89 17.79
N GLN A 108 25.89 6.94 17.17
CA GLN A 108 27.08 7.64 17.64
C GLN A 108 26.77 8.89 18.49
N GLN A 109 25.50 9.31 18.58
CA GLN A 109 25.13 10.47 19.37
C GLN A 109 25.26 10.18 20.87
N GLU A 110 25.72 11.15 21.66
CA GLU A 110 25.94 10.97 23.11
C GLU A 110 24.66 10.61 23.87
N TRP A 111 23.50 11.08 23.39
CA TRP A 111 22.20 10.76 23.95
C TRP A 111 21.64 9.41 23.48
N CYS A 112 22.28 8.74 22.52
CA CYS A 112 21.83 7.44 22.01
C CYS A 112 22.55 6.29 22.73
N SER A 113 21.81 5.24 23.10
CA SER A 113 22.38 4.02 23.69
C SER A 113 23.17 3.14 22.71
N GLY A 114 23.34 3.59 21.46
CA GLY A 114 23.92 2.81 20.36
C GLY A 114 22.97 1.77 19.75
N ARG A 115 21.72 1.72 20.20
CA ARG A 115 20.69 0.79 19.69
C ARG A 115 19.62 1.57 18.95
N VAL A 116 19.37 1.19 17.70
CA VAL A 116 18.40 1.85 16.82
C VAL A 116 17.29 0.86 16.47
N GLY A 117 16.05 1.34 16.52
CA GLY A 117 14.91 0.72 15.88
C GLY A 117 14.46 1.54 14.67
N MET A 118 13.79 0.92 13.72
CA MET A 118 13.21 1.63 12.57
C MET A 118 11.74 1.24 12.39
N PHE A 119 10.89 2.18 12.02
CA PHE A 119 9.48 1.91 11.79
C PHE A 119 8.91 2.78 10.69
N GLY A 120 7.78 2.36 10.14
CA GLY A 120 7.01 3.15 9.22
C GLY A 120 5.83 2.40 8.65
N ILE A 121 4.98 3.12 7.94
CA ILE A 121 3.89 2.59 7.12
C ILE A 121 4.19 2.84 5.65
N SER A 122 3.74 1.94 4.76
CA SER A 122 3.93 2.10 3.32
C SER A 122 5.43 2.23 3.05
N TRP A 123 5.88 3.24 2.31
CA TRP A 123 7.29 3.55 2.09
C TRP A 123 8.22 3.37 3.30
N GLY A 124 7.83 3.84 4.49
CA GLY A 124 8.64 3.67 5.70
C GLY A 124 8.67 2.22 6.22
N GLY A 125 7.60 1.47 5.95
CA GLY A 125 7.54 0.03 6.18
C GLY A 125 8.43 -0.74 5.20
N PHE A 126 8.41 -0.38 3.90
CA PHE A 126 9.27 -0.98 2.88
C PHE A 126 10.75 -0.73 3.18
N ASN A 127 11.15 0.55 3.30
CA ASN A 127 12.56 0.88 3.46
C ASN A 127 13.11 0.44 4.83
N SER A 128 12.29 0.34 5.88
CA SER A 128 12.72 -0.27 7.15
C SER A 128 13.05 -1.75 7.01
N LEU A 129 12.24 -2.50 6.24
CA LEU A 129 12.50 -3.92 5.97
C LEU A 129 13.71 -4.11 5.04
N GLN A 130 13.82 -3.29 3.99
CA GLN A 130 14.96 -3.30 3.05
C GLN A 130 16.28 -2.96 3.74
N ILE A 131 16.32 -1.91 4.57
CA ILE A 131 17.51 -1.54 5.33
C ILE A 131 17.84 -2.61 6.38
N ALA A 132 16.83 -3.27 6.97
CA ALA A 132 17.07 -4.40 7.86
C ALA A 132 17.76 -5.59 7.16
N ALA A 133 17.51 -5.80 5.86
CA ALA A 133 18.21 -6.78 5.04
C ALA A 133 19.65 -6.37 4.71
N LEU A 134 19.98 -5.07 4.72
CA LEU A 134 21.37 -4.58 4.66
C LEU A 134 22.13 -4.77 6.00
N ALA A 135 21.43 -5.19 7.04
CA ALA A 135 21.96 -5.59 8.34
C ALA A 135 22.95 -4.60 9.00
N PRO A 136 22.67 -3.29 9.07
CA PRO A 136 23.54 -2.36 9.78
C PRO A 136 23.59 -2.72 11.27
N ASP A 137 24.80 -2.88 11.81
CA ASP A 137 25.01 -3.36 13.18
C ASP A 137 24.16 -2.66 14.25
N PRO A 138 23.94 -1.33 14.26
CA PRO A 138 23.14 -0.68 15.30
C PRO A 138 21.63 -0.97 15.23
N LEU A 139 21.10 -1.44 14.10
CA LEU A 139 19.67 -1.71 13.92
C LEU A 139 19.30 -3.05 14.57
N LYS A 140 18.49 -3.00 15.62
CA LYS A 140 18.15 -4.19 16.43
C LYS A 140 16.73 -4.69 16.25
N ALA A 141 15.82 -3.82 15.83
CA ALA A 141 14.42 -4.16 15.61
C ALA A 141 13.76 -3.23 14.59
N VAL A 142 12.79 -3.75 13.85
CA VAL A 142 11.91 -2.98 12.96
C VAL A 142 10.45 -3.27 13.22
N VAL A 143 9.60 -2.27 12.97
CA VAL A 143 8.14 -2.42 12.88
C VAL A 143 7.74 -2.00 11.48
N THR A 144 7.41 -2.98 10.65
CA THR A 144 7.03 -2.76 9.25
C THR A 144 5.51 -2.85 9.12
N VAL A 145 4.87 -1.75 8.74
CA VAL A 145 3.41 -1.62 8.68
C VAL A 145 2.97 -1.46 7.23
N CYS A 146 2.01 -2.27 6.77
CA CYS A 146 1.45 -2.22 5.41
C CYS A 146 2.55 -2.00 4.35
N SER A 147 3.45 -2.96 4.21
CA SER A 147 4.61 -2.92 3.31
C SER A 147 4.71 -4.20 2.48
N ALA A 148 5.47 -4.18 1.39
CA ALA A 148 5.76 -5.38 0.60
C ALA A 148 7.20 -5.87 0.77
N ASP A 149 7.37 -7.18 0.71
CA ASP A 149 8.65 -7.88 0.58
C ASP A 149 8.99 -8.24 -0.89
N ASP A 150 8.05 -8.04 -1.82
CA ASP A 150 8.24 -8.16 -3.27
C ASP A 150 7.70 -6.90 -3.97
N ARG A 151 8.59 -6.16 -4.64
CA ARG A 151 8.26 -4.88 -5.30
C ARG A 151 7.49 -5.05 -6.61
N TYR A 152 7.45 -6.25 -7.18
CA TYR A 152 6.79 -6.50 -8.46
C TYR A 152 5.32 -6.89 -8.28
N ASP A 153 5.06 -8.08 -7.73
CA ASP A 153 3.74 -8.75 -7.78
C ASP A 153 2.86 -8.47 -6.55
N ASN A 154 3.39 -7.75 -5.56
CA ASN A 154 2.70 -7.40 -4.31
C ASN A 154 2.91 -5.92 -3.95
N ASP A 155 3.12 -5.08 -4.96
CA ASP A 155 3.20 -3.63 -4.83
C ASP A 155 2.20 -2.94 -5.77
N VAL A 156 2.21 -1.60 -5.84
CA VAL A 156 1.38 -0.77 -6.73
C VAL A 156 1.64 -0.99 -8.22
N HIS A 157 2.62 -1.82 -8.57
CA HIS A 157 3.13 -1.93 -9.93
C HIS A 157 2.41 -3.02 -10.73
N TYR A 158 2.60 -4.28 -10.35
CA TYR A 158 2.10 -5.42 -11.10
C TYR A 158 1.28 -6.34 -10.20
N MET A 159 0.28 -6.99 -10.80
CA MET A 159 -0.49 -8.03 -10.14
C MET A 159 -0.58 -9.25 -11.06
N GLY A 160 0.07 -10.33 -10.66
CA GLY A 160 0.13 -11.58 -11.43
C GLY A 160 0.78 -11.40 -12.80
N GLY A 161 1.73 -10.47 -12.93
CA GLY A 161 2.39 -10.11 -14.20
C GLY A 161 1.61 -9.16 -15.11
N SER A 162 0.47 -8.60 -14.68
CA SER A 162 -0.23 -7.53 -15.41
C SER A 162 0.03 -6.17 -14.76
N VAL A 163 0.08 -5.10 -15.57
CA VAL A 163 0.10 -3.72 -15.07
C VAL A 163 -1.14 -3.48 -14.20
N LEU A 164 -0.93 -3.04 -12.95
CA LEU A 164 -1.97 -2.61 -12.03
C LEU A 164 -2.45 -1.22 -12.44
N ALA A 165 -3.37 -1.16 -13.39
CA ALA A 165 -3.85 0.07 -14.00
C ALA A 165 -4.50 1.06 -13.01
N VAL A 166 -5.11 0.56 -11.93
CA VAL A 166 -5.82 1.41 -10.96
C VAL A 166 -4.87 2.20 -10.08
N ASP A 167 -3.60 1.81 -9.96
CA ASP A 167 -2.72 2.41 -8.95
C ASP A 167 -1.29 2.69 -9.41
N MET A 168 -0.70 1.92 -10.32
CA MET A 168 0.67 2.22 -10.82
C MET A 168 0.74 3.66 -11.35
N HIS A 169 -0.26 4.06 -12.15
CA HIS A 169 -0.32 5.43 -12.68
C HIS A 169 -0.63 6.46 -11.61
N ALA A 170 -1.66 6.22 -10.79
CA ALA A 170 -2.10 7.15 -9.76
C ALA A 170 -0.99 7.43 -8.75
N TRP A 171 -0.24 6.39 -8.35
CA TRP A 171 0.90 6.51 -7.45
C TRP A 171 2.07 7.24 -8.10
N ALA A 172 2.42 6.93 -9.36
CA ALA A 172 3.46 7.66 -10.09
C ALA A 172 3.14 9.16 -10.17
N ALA A 173 1.88 9.51 -10.46
CA ALA A 173 1.42 10.89 -10.53
C ALA A 173 1.44 11.58 -9.16
N THR A 174 1.03 10.88 -8.09
CA THR A 174 1.14 11.35 -6.70
C THR A 174 2.59 11.68 -6.36
N MET A 175 3.52 10.78 -6.67
CA MET A 175 4.94 10.99 -6.40
C MET A 175 5.54 12.14 -7.22
N LEU A 176 5.12 12.31 -8.48
CA LEU A 176 5.51 13.45 -9.32
C LEU A 176 5.06 14.80 -8.71
N ALA A 177 3.80 14.88 -8.25
CA ALA A 177 3.29 16.06 -7.56
C ALA A 177 4.03 16.30 -6.23
N PHE A 178 4.35 15.23 -5.50
CA PHE A 178 5.00 15.31 -4.20
C PHE A 178 6.45 15.77 -4.29
N VAL A 179 7.23 15.23 -5.23
CA VAL A 179 8.65 15.58 -5.43
C VAL A 179 8.82 16.99 -6.00
N ALA A 180 7.81 17.51 -6.71
CA ALA A 180 7.81 18.87 -7.26
C ALA A 180 7.68 19.97 -6.19
N ARG A 181 7.44 19.64 -4.91
CA ARG A 181 7.30 20.63 -3.83
C ARG A 181 8.63 21.28 -3.42
N PRO A 182 8.68 22.61 -3.22
CA PRO A 182 9.88 23.33 -2.81
C PRO A 182 10.30 23.03 -1.36
N PRO A 183 11.60 23.06 -0.99
CA PRO A 183 12.00 23.14 0.41
C PRO A 183 11.40 24.39 1.09
N ASP A 184 11.19 24.34 2.41
CA ASP A 184 10.64 25.46 3.17
C ASP A 184 11.70 26.58 3.33
N PRO A 185 11.44 27.82 2.86
CA PRO A 185 12.35 28.95 3.02
C PRO A 185 12.64 29.28 4.49
N ALA A 186 11.75 28.97 5.43
CA ALA A 186 11.99 29.17 6.85
C ALA A 186 13.12 28.26 7.39
N GLN A 187 13.42 27.15 6.71
CA GLN A 187 14.44 26.19 7.12
C GLN A 187 15.71 26.24 6.25
N VAL A 188 15.55 26.51 4.95
CA VAL A 188 16.67 26.53 3.98
C VAL A 188 17.18 27.95 3.72
N GLY A 189 16.42 28.99 4.06
CA GLY A 189 16.77 30.38 3.79
C GLY A 189 16.75 30.69 2.29
N ASP A 190 17.49 31.71 1.87
CA ASP A 190 17.46 32.27 0.50
C ASP A 190 17.83 31.26 -0.60
N GLU A 191 18.46 30.13 -0.26
CA GLU A 191 18.85 29.09 -1.22
C GLU A 191 17.67 28.20 -1.65
N TRP A 192 16.52 28.28 -0.98
CA TRP A 192 15.36 27.39 -1.21
C TRP A 192 14.94 27.32 -2.68
N LYS A 193 14.92 28.47 -3.38
CA LYS A 193 14.46 28.55 -4.78
C LYS A 193 15.48 27.94 -5.75
N ALA A 194 16.77 28.19 -5.54
CA ALA A 194 17.82 27.59 -6.35
C ALA A 194 17.86 26.07 -6.18
N MET A 195 17.71 25.60 -4.94
CA MET A 195 17.60 24.18 -4.61
C MET A 195 16.36 23.53 -5.23
N TRP A 196 15.22 24.21 -5.19
CA TRP A 196 13.97 23.76 -5.80
C TRP A 196 14.10 23.57 -7.32
N LEU A 197 14.53 24.60 -8.04
CA LEU A 197 14.68 24.55 -9.50
C LEU A 197 15.68 23.47 -9.93
N LYS A 198 16.80 23.33 -9.20
CA LYS A 198 17.78 22.27 -9.46
C LYS A 198 17.20 20.86 -9.31
N ARG A 199 16.31 20.64 -8.34
CA ARG A 199 15.61 19.36 -8.18
C ARG A 199 14.63 19.11 -9.31
N LEU A 200 13.81 20.11 -9.67
CA LEU A 200 12.84 20.00 -10.76
C LEU A 200 13.48 19.62 -12.10
N GLU A 201 14.68 20.15 -12.38
CA GLU A 201 15.47 19.76 -13.56
C GLU A 201 15.92 18.29 -13.55
N ALA A 202 16.09 17.70 -12.37
CA ALA A 202 16.57 16.32 -12.19
C ALA A 202 15.44 15.27 -12.09
N VAL A 203 14.19 15.69 -11.84
CA VAL A 203 13.04 14.78 -11.70
C VAL A 203 12.78 14.08 -13.04
N GLU A 204 12.51 12.78 -12.96
CA GLU A 204 11.93 11.97 -14.04
C GLU A 204 10.68 11.26 -13.50
N PRO A 205 9.56 11.24 -14.26
CA PRO A 205 8.36 10.52 -13.83
C PRO A 205 8.62 9.02 -13.68
N PHE A 206 8.31 8.46 -12.51
CA PHE A 206 8.52 7.04 -12.19
C PHE A 206 7.81 6.09 -13.17
N ILE A 207 6.65 6.51 -13.70
CA ILE A 207 5.87 5.70 -14.64
C ILE A 207 6.69 5.26 -15.86
N HIS A 208 7.65 6.07 -16.29
CA HIS A 208 8.53 5.72 -17.41
C HIS A 208 9.44 4.53 -17.10
N THR A 209 10.00 4.50 -15.88
CA THR A 209 10.86 3.40 -15.43
C THR A 209 10.00 2.16 -15.21
N TRP A 210 8.88 2.29 -14.50
CA TRP A 210 8.04 1.15 -14.15
C TRP A 210 7.45 0.45 -15.39
N LEU A 211 7.01 1.19 -16.40
CA LEU A 211 6.53 0.61 -17.66
C LEU A 211 7.67 0.08 -18.55
N ALA A 212 8.92 0.49 -18.36
CA ALA A 212 10.05 -0.09 -19.07
C ALA A 212 10.44 -1.47 -18.50
N HIS A 213 10.07 -1.75 -17.25
CA HIS A 213 10.35 -3.00 -16.55
C HIS A 213 9.08 -3.84 -16.37
N GLN A 214 8.49 -4.36 -17.45
CA GLN A 214 7.21 -5.10 -17.37
C GLN A 214 7.33 -6.56 -16.89
N SER A 215 8.53 -7.10 -16.80
CA SER A 215 8.83 -8.40 -16.20
C SER A 215 9.61 -8.21 -14.91
N ARG A 216 9.55 -9.20 -14.01
CA ARG A 216 10.29 -9.24 -12.74
C ARG A 216 11.80 -9.49 -12.95
N ASP A 217 12.47 -8.49 -13.52
CA ASP A 217 13.90 -8.46 -13.76
C ASP A 217 14.69 -7.92 -12.55
N ASP A 218 15.97 -7.60 -12.76
CA ASP A 218 16.87 -7.16 -11.69
C ASP A 218 16.47 -5.81 -11.08
N TYR A 219 15.70 -4.98 -11.78
CA TYR A 219 15.16 -3.74 -11.24
C TYR A 219 14.23 -4.03 -10.05
N TRP A 220 13.29 -4.97 -10.24
CA TRP A 220 12.33 -5.32 -9.19
C TRP A 220 12.91 -6.19 -8.09
N LYS A 221 13.89 -7.04 -8.42
CA LYS A 221 14.61 -7.82 -7.40
C LYS A 221 15.37 -6.92 -6.43
N HIS A 222 15.90 -5.80 -6.90
CA HIS A 222 16.53 -4.80 -6.02
C HIS A 222 15.51 -4.25 -5.01
N GLY A 223 15.80 -4.44 -3.72
CA GLY A 223 14.91 -4.03 -2.63
C GLY A 223 13.74 -4.99 -2.36
N SER A 224 13.65 -6.11 -3.06
CA SER A 224 12.70 -7.18 -2.71
C SER A 224 13.33 -8.10 -1.66
N VAL A 225 12.82 -8.02 -0.43
CA VAL A 225 13.33 -8.79 0.73
C VAL A 225 13.07 -10.29 0.58
N CYS A 226 12.09 -10.67 -0.24
CA CYS A 226 11.81 -12.07 -0.55
C CYS A 226 12.93 -12.79 -1.32
N GLU A 227 13.93 -12.07 -1.85
CA GLU A 227 15.10 -12.67 -2.48
C GLU A 227 16.02 -13.39 -1.47
N ASP A 228 16.11 -12.84 -0.24
CA ASP A 228 16.87 -13.45 0.86
C ASP A 228 16.36 -12.94 2.23
N TYR A 229 15.35 -13.62 2.77
CA TYR A 229 14.88 -13.34 4.14
C TYR A 229 15.99 -13.53 5.19
N GLY A 230 16.99 -14.38 4.92
CA GLY A 230 18.11 -14.64 5.82
C GLY A 230 19.05 -13.45 5.98
N ALA A 231 19.00 -12.47 5.08
CA ALA A 231 19.76 -11.23 5.19
C ALA A 231 19.26 -10.34 6.36
N VAL A 232 17.98 -10.44 6.73
CA VAL A 232 17.39 -9.65 7.82
C VAL A 232 17.92 -10.12 9.17
N LYS A 233 18.68 -9.25 9.86
CA LYS A 233 19.23 -9.54 11.21
C LYS A 233 18.48 -8.86 12.35
N ALA A 234 17.71 -7.82 12.06
CA ALA A 234 16.89 -7.13 13.05
C ALA A 234 15.63 -7.94 13.39
N ASN A 235 15.14 -7.83 14.62
CA ASN A 235 13.85 -8.41 15.00
C ASN A 235 12.72 -7.70 14.23
N VAL A 236 11.74 -8.43 13.69
CA VAL A 236 10.66 -7.87 12.86
C VAL A 236 9.31 -8.01 13.53
N LEU A 237 8.63 -6.90 13.77
CA LEU A 237 7.18 -6.91 13.99
C LEU A 237 6.50 -6.50 12.68
N ALA A 238 5.87 -7.47 12.01
CA ALA A 238 5.15 -7.27 10.75
C ALA A 238 3.68 -7.01 11.05
N VAL A 239 3.14 -5.92 10.49
CA VAL A 239 1.79 -5.44 10.79
C VAL A 239 1.07 -5.10 9.50
N GLY A 240 -0.15 -5.56 9.34
CA GLY A 240 -0.95 -5.32 8.14
C GLY A 240 -2.44 -5.33 8.42
N GLY A 241 -3.22 -5.07 7.38
CA GLY A 241 -4.68 -5.08 7.44
C GLY A 241 -5.28 -5.95 6.34
N TRP A 242 -6.40 -6.62 6.61
CA TRP A 242 -7.10 -7.42 5.62
C TRP A 242 -7.76 -6.61 4.50
N HIS A 243 -7.87 -5.30 4.64
CA HIS A 243 -8.33 -4.43 3.54
C HIS A 243 -7.18 -3.66 2.91
N ASP A 244 -5.95 -3.85 3.37
CA ASP A 244 -4.73 -3.32 2.78
C ASP A 244 -4.26 -4.21 1.59
N PRO A 245 -3.69 -3.66 0.50
CA PRO A 245 -3.17 -4.48 -0.59
C PRO A 245 -1.95 -5.34 -0.19
N TYR A 246 -1.16 -4.92 0.81
CA TYR A 246 0.10 -5.58 1.17
C TYR A 246 -0.03 -6.63 2.28
N ARG A 247 -1.26 -7.05 2.57
CA ARG A 247 -1.63 -8.02 3.62
C ARG A 247 -0.80 -9.32 3.59
N ASP A 248 -0.39 -9.78 2.42
CA ASP A 248 0.31 -11.07 2.27
C ASP A 248 1.74 -11.04 2.81
N THR A 249 2.35 -9.86 2.89
CA THR A 249 3.72 -9.69 3.39
C THR A 249 3.85 -10.16 4.83
N VAL A 250 2.84 -9.89 5.67
CA VAL A 250 2.86 -10.34 7.07
C VAL A 250 2.90 -11.86 7.13
N LEU A 251 2.09 -12.54 6.31
CA LEU A 251 2.06 -14.01 6.24
C LEU A 251 3.41 -14.57 5.76
N ARG A 252 4.01 -13.99 4.71
CA ARG A 252 5.31 -14.45 4.19
C ARG A 252 6.45 -14.20 5.16
N LEU A 253 6.48 -13.06 5.85
CA LEU A 253 7.52 -12.77 6.83
C LEU A 253 7.48 -13.72 8.02
N VAL A 254 6.29 -14.04 8.56
CA VAL A 254 6.18 -15.03 9.65
C VAL A 254 6.43 -16.47 9.19
N GLU A 255 6.24 -16.76 7.90
CA GLU A 255 6.56 -18.07 7.30
C GLU A 255 8.07 -18.29 7.17
N HIS A 256 8.81 -17.26 6.75
CA HIS A 256 10.18 -17.41 6.28
C HIS A 256 11.26 -16.91 7.24
N LEU A 257 10.95 -15.98 8.16
CA LEU A 257 11.90 -15.54 9.18
C LEU A 257 11.95 -16.51 10.37
N ASP A 258 13.04 -16.46 11.14
CA ASP A 258 13.17 -17.25 12.37
C ASP A 258 12.00 -16.90 13.34
N PRO A 259 11.23 -17.88 13.84
CA PRO A 259 10.16 -17.64 14.82
C PRO A 259 10.62 -16.97 16.12
N GLY A 260 11.91 -16.99 16.43
CA GLY A 260 12.55 -16.25 17.51
C GLY A 260 12.86 -14.78 17.20
N GLN A 261 12.63 -14.33 15.96
CA GLN A 261 12.96 -12.98 15.47
C GLN A 261 11.72 -12.21 14.97
N VAL A 262 10.61 -12.89 14.64
CA VAL A 262 9.45 -12.27 13.98
C VAL A 262 8.15 -12.40 14.79
N ARG A 263 7.29 -11.39 14.78
CA ARG A 263 5.87 -11.50 15.18
C ARG A 263 4.99 -10.83 14.12
N GLY A 264 3.81 -11.39 13.88
CA GLY A 264 2.82 -10.89 12.91
C GLY A 264 1.53 -10.41 13.57
N ILE A 265 1.00 -9.28 13.12
CA ILE A 265 -0.34 -8.78 13.49
C ILE A 265 -1.09 -8.41 12.20
N ILE A 266 -2.26 -9.01 11.96
CA ILE A 266 -3.12 -8.64 10.83
C ILE A 266 -4.53 -8.33 11.34
N GLY A 267 -4.93 -7.08 11.28
CA GLY A 267 -6.26 -6.64 11.68
C GLY A 267 -7.22 -6.48 10.49
N PRO A 268 -8.44 -6.00 10.72
CA PRO A 268 -9.38 -5.72 9.64
C PRO A 268 -8.98 -4.52 8.79
N TRP A 269 -7.96 -3.75 9.19
CA TRP A 269 -7.69 -2.38 8.73
C TRP A 269 -7.44 -2.22 7.22
N SER A 270 -7.64 -0.99 6.77
CA SER A 270 -7.22 -0.44 5.48
C SER A 270 -5.74 0.01 5.54
N HIS A 271 -5.23 0.75 4.54
CA HIS A 271 -3.83 1.20 4.47
C HIS A 271 -3.52 2.31 5.48
N GLN A 272 -3.44 1.96 6.77
CA GLN A 272 -3.27 2.88 7.89
C GLN A 272 -2.58 2.22 9.09
N TYR A 273 -2.10 3.06 10.03
CA TYR A 273 -1.65 2.54 11.32
C TYR A 273 -2.84 2.04 12.15
N PRO A 274 -2.72 0.90 12.87
CA PRO A 274 -3.84 0.30 13.60
C PRO A 274 -4.48 1.14 14.71
N ASP A 275 -3.79 2.19 15.18
CA ASP A 275 -4.26 3.12 16.22
C ASP A 275 -5.04 4.33 15.70
N ARG A 276 -5.08 4.57 14.38
CA ARG A 276 -5.74 5.78 13.83
C ARG A 276 -7.25 5.78 14.02
N GLY A 277 -7.87 4.61 14.14
CA GLY A 277 -9.32 4.50 14.32
C GLY A 277 -10.14 4.88 13.09
N LEU A 278 -9.54 4.94 11.89
CA LEU A 278 -10.33 5.07 10.67
C LEU A 278 -10.93 3.70 10.28
N PRO A 279 -12.04 3.69 9.53
CA PRO A 279 -12.63 2.48 9.00
C PRO A 279 -11.65 1.60 8.17
N PRO A 280 -11.74 0.25 8.24
CA PRO A 280 -12.53 -0.52 9.20
C PRO A 280 -11.82 -0.82 10.52
N GLY A 281 -12.54 -0.66 11.62
CA GLY A 281 -12.13 -1.10 12.96
C GLY A 281 -12.43 -2.59 13.26
N PRO A 282 -12.10 -3.06 14.48
CA PRO A 282 -11.69 -2.24 15.62
C PRO A 282 -10.21 -1.80 15.53
N ALA A 283 -9.93 -0.59 16.01
CA ALA A 283 -8.56 -0.12 16.27
C ALA A 283 -7.97 -0.80 17.51
N ILE A 284 -6.64 -0.76 17.61
CA ILE A 284 -5.90 -1.34 18.74
C ILE A 284 -4.92 -0.32 19.34
N GLY A 285 -4.50 -0.58 20.57
CA GLY A 285 -3.38 0.06 21.27
C GLY A 285 -2.03 -0.18 20.59
N PHE A 286 -1.85 0.31 19.37
CA PHE A 286 -0.69 0.01 18.54
C PHE A 286 0.62 0.61 19.08
N LEU A 287 0.57 1.84 19.60
CA LEU A 287 1.75 2.47 20.22
C LEU A 287 2.19 1.69 21.47
N GLN A 288 1.24 1.14 22.22
CA GLN A 288 1.52 0.32 23.39
C GLN A 288 2.12 -1.05 23.00
N GLU A 289 1.61 -1.69 21.94
CA GLU A 289 2.15 -2.95 21.43
C GLU A 289 3.58 -2.78 20.90
N THR A 290 3.83 -1.72 20.13
CA THR A 290 5.17 -1.40 19.63
C THR A 290 6.11 -0.96 20.75
N LEU A 291 5.63 -0.26 21.79
CA LEU A 291 6.45 0.04 22.96
C LEU A 291 6.98 -1.23 23.65
N ARG A 292 6.13 -2.26 23.81
CA ARG A 292 6.55 -3.55 24.37
C ARG A 292 7.61 -4.25 23.50
N TRP A 293 7.48 -4.11 22.18
CA TRP A 293 8.47 -4.61 21.22
C TRP A 293 9.81 -3.87 21.35
N TRP A 294 9.78 -2.54 21.40
CA TRP A 294 10.97 -1.71 21.59
C TRP A 294 11.65 -2.00 22.93
N ASP A 295 10.87 -2.12 24.00
CA ASP A 295 11.39 -2.41 25.33
C ASP A 295 12.09 -3.78 25.38
N GLN A 296 11.57 -4.79 24.66
CA GLN A 296 12.21 -6.10 24.51
C GLN A 296 13.55 -6.01 23.78
N HIS A 297 13.55 -5.44 22.58
CA HIS A 297 14.68 -5.58 21.67
C HIS A 297 15.70 -4.44 21.74
N LEU A 298 15.31 -3.28 22.26
CA LEU A 298 16.19 -2.11 22.38
C LEU A 298 16.62 -1.86 23.83
N LYS A 299 15.80 -2.21 24.83
CA LYS A 299 16.13 -2.03 26.26
C LYS A 299 16.41 -3.35 27.00
N GLY A 300 16.17 -4.50 26.37
CA GLY A 300 16.42 -5.81 26.98
C GLY A 300 15.47 -6.15 28.14
N LYS A 301 14.30 -5.49 28.21
CA LYS A 301 13.28 -5.81 29.21
C LYS A 301 12.49 -7.04 28.77
N GLU A 302 12.18 -7.95 29.68
CA GLU A 302 11.31 -9.09 29.37
C GLU A 302 9.83 -8.63 29.36
N THR A 303 9.28 -8.35 28.18
CA THR A 303 7.90 -7.85 28.01
C THR A 303 6.90 -8.96 27.66
N GLY A 304 7.39 -10.18 27.45
CA GLY A 304 6.58 -11.34 27.08
C GLY A 304 6.10 -11.35 25.63
N VAL A 305 6.44 -10.36 24.79
CA VAL A 305 6.01 -10.31 23.37
C VAL A 305 6.43 -11.56 22.59
N MET A 306 7.57 -12.15 22.94
CA MET A 306 8.05 -13.40 22.31
C MET A 306 7.35 -14.67 22.84
N ARG A 307 6.47 -14.57 23.84
CA ARG A 307 5.63 -15.68 24.31
C ARG A 307 4.23 -15.65 23.73
N GLU A 308 3.86 -14.56 23.06
CA GLU A 308 2.59 -14.44 22.35
C GLU A 308 2.62 -15.27 21.04
N PRO A 309 1.44 -15.60 20.48
CA PRO A 309 1.36 -16.31 19.20
C PRO A 309 2.23 -15.67 18.12
N LEU A 310 2.82 -16.49 17.26
CA LEU A 310 3.66 -16.04 16.16
C LEU A 310 2.89 -15.10 15.24
N LEU A 311 1.64 -15.46 14.93
CA LEU A 311 0.69 -14.68 14.16
C LEU A 311 -0.56 -14.42 14.99
N ARG A 312 -0.94 -13.16 15.12
CA ARG A 312 -2.23 -12.71 15.67
C ARG A 312 -3.04 -12.12 14.52
N SER A 313 -4.20 -12.71 14.23
CA SER A 313 -5.00 -12.35 13.05
C SER A 313 -6.45 -12.09 13.42
N TRP A 314 -7.06 -11.10 12.78
CA TRP A 314 -8.50 -10.91 12.83
C TRP A 314 -9.17 -11.92 11.89
N ILE A 315 -10.26 -12.57 12.31
CA ILE A 315 -11.15 -13.28 11.40
C ILE A 315 -12.44 -12.48 11.33
N SER A 316 -12.71 -11.92 10.16
CA SER A 316 -13.96 -11.20 9.90
C SER A 316 -15.14 -12.17 9.91
N GLY A 317 -16.23 -11.79 10.57
CA GLY A 317 -17.52 -12.41 10.36
C GLY A 317 -18.12 -11.94 9.02
N SER A 318 -19.05 -12.74 8.46
CA SER A 318 -19.87 -12.28 7.33
C SER A 318 -20.58 -10.97 7.65
N HIS A 319 -20.65 -10.11 6.65
CA HIS A 319 -21.24 -8.78 6.70
C HIS A 319 -21.80 -8.41 5.32
N PRO A 320 -22.84 -7.56 5.25
CA PRO A 320 -23.40 -7.13 3.98
C PRO A 320 -22.39 -6.29 3.19
N PRO A 321 -22.48 -6.25 1.86
CA PRO A 321 -21.60 -5.42 1.04
C PRO A 321 -21.87 -3.93 1.32
N ALA A 322 -20.80 -3.17 1.53
CA ALA A 322 -20.81 -1.72 1.73
C ALA A 322 -19.44 -1.16 1.36
N THR A 323 -19.41 0.12 1.00
CA THR A 323 -18.18 0.80 0.57
C THR A 323 -17.33 1.32 1.74
N VAL A 324 -17.86 1.23 2.97
CA VAL A 324 -17.16 1.57 4.21
C VAL A 324 -17.78 0.79 5.38
N TYR A 325 -16.96 0.39 6.34
CA TYR A 325 -17.42 -0.27 7.57
C TYR A 325 -16.74 0.38 8.77
N GLU A 326 -17.47 1.07 9.65
CA GLU A 326 -16.89 1.65 10.88
C GLU A 326 -16.14 0.60 11.71
N THR A 327 -16.75 -0.56 11.89
CA THR A 327 -16.16 -1.71 12.57
C THR A 327 -16.69 -2.97 11.92
N LEU A 328 -15.79 -3.88 11.58
CA LEU A 328 -16.17 -5.19 11.06
C LEU A 328 -16.44 -6.16 12.22
N PRO A 329 -17.49 -7.01 12.12
CA PRO A 329 -17.66 -8.11 13.06
C PRO A 329 -16.50 -9.08 12.92
N GLY A 330 -16.14 -9.76 14.00
CA GLY A 330 -15.06 -10.74 13.98
C GLY A 330 -14.43 -10.95 15.34
N ARG A 331 -13.27 -11.61 15.33
CA ARG A 331 -12.47 -11.86 16.54
C ARG A 331 -11.00 -12.03 16.21
N TRP A 332 -10.15 -11.81 17.19
CA TRP A 332 -8.74 -12.16 17.12
C TRP A 332 -8.54 -13.67 17.34
N VAL A 333 -7.67 -14.26 16.52
CA VAL A 333 -7.18 -15.64 16.63
C VAL A 333 -5.65 -15.63 16.69
N GLY A 334 -5.08 -16.66 17.29
CA GLY A 334 -3.64 -16.79 17.49
C GLY A 334 -3.12 -18.11 16.94
N ASP A 335 -2.03 -18.04 16.18
CA ASP A 335 -1.35 -19.20 15.65
C ASP A 335 0.11 -19.21 16.11
N ALA A 336 0.53 -20.29 16.78
CA ALA A 336 1.86 -20.42 17.37
C ALA A 336 2.96 -20.71 16.33
N SER A 337 2.57 -21.15 15.13
CA SER A 337 3.43 -21.35 13.97
C SER A 337 2.70 -20.90 12.71
N TRP A 338 3.47 -20.54 11.69
CA TRP A 338 2.95 -20.29 10.36
C TRP A 338 3.86 -20.98 9.32
N PRO A 339 3.32 -21.82 8.42
CA PRO A 339 1.92 -22.21 8.28
C PRO A 339 1.36 -22.87 9.55
N SER A 340 0.08 -22.63 9.82
CA SER A 340 -0.57 -23.10 11.05
C SER A 340 -1.06 -24.53 10.91
N GLU A 341 -0.88 -25.36 11.95
CA GLU A 341 -1.52 -26.69 12.05
C GLU A 341 -3.06 -26.62 12.12
N ASN A 342 -3.61 -25.44 12.41
CA ASN A 342 -5.04 -25.20 12.41
C ASN A 342 -5.60 -25.04 11.00
N VAL A 343 -4.76 -24.77 9.99
CA VAL A 343 -5.18 -24.43 8.64
C VAL A 343 -4.95 -25.61 7.71
N ASN A 344 -6.01 -26.12 7.09
CA ASN A 344 -5.98 -27.23 6.16
C ASN A 344 -6.56 -26.79 4.81
N PRO A 345 -5.83 -26.99 3.70
CA PRO A 345 -6.37 -26.73 2.37
C PRO A 345 -7.54 -27.67 2.05
N VAL A 346 -8.66 -27.11 1.57
CA VAL A 346 -9.85 -27.87 1.13
C VAL A 346 -10.20 -27.45 -0.29
N ALA A 347 -10.21 -28.42 -1.21
CA ALA A 347 -10.51 -28.19 -2.62
C ALA A 347 -12.02 -28.31 -2.94
N TYR A 348 -12.52 -27.36 -3.71
CA TYR A 348 -13.87 -27.28 -4.25
C TYR A 348 -13.81 -27.29 -5.78
N ALA A 349 -14.28 -28.36 -6.40
CA ALA A 349 -14.28 -28.53 -7.86
C ALA A 349 -15.36 -27.64 -8.50
N LEU A 350 -15.03 -26.90 -9.57
CA LEU A 350 -15.96 -25.94 -10.18
C LEU A 350 -17.17 -26.63 -10.83
N GLN A 351 -16.93 -27.74 -11.55
CA GLN A 351 -17.94 -28.59 -12.22
C GLN A 351 -18.87 -27.87 -13.22
N GLY A 352 -19.47 -28.66 -14.12
CA GLY A 352 -20.51 -28.20 -15.05
C GLY A 352 -20.13 -28.23 -16.52
N GLY A 353 -18.98 -28.80 -16.90
CA GLY A 353 -18.48 -28.87 -18.28
C GLY A 353 -17.88 -27.55 -18.78
N GLU A 354 -17.63 -27.45 -20.08
CA GLU A 354 -16.97 -26.27 -20.66
C GLU A 354 -17.80 -24.98 -20.49
N ARG A 355 -17.11 -23.87 -20.20
CA ARG A 355 -17.69 -22.52 -20.09
C ARG A 355 -16.85 -21.54 -20.89
N ILE A 356 -17.51 -20.57 -21.54
CA ILE A 356 -16.81 -19.46 -22.19
C ILE A 356 -16.72 -18.32 -21.17
N VAL A 357 -15.51 -17.85 -20.90
CA VAL A 357 -15.24 -16.66 -20.08
C VAL A 357 -14.83 -15.53 -21.03
N ALA A 358 -15.74 -14.59 -21.24
CA ALA A 358 -15.54 -13.40 -22.07
C ALA A 358 -16.23 -12.20 -21.40
N SER A 359 -15.53 -11.58 -20.47
CA SER A 359 -16.04 -10.44 -19.70
C SER A 359 -15.96 -9.14 -20.50
N PRO A 360 -16.96 -8.25 -20.42
CA PRO A 360 -16.89 -6.93 -21.05
C PRO A 360 -15.82 -6.05 -20.37
N GLN A 361 -15.31 -5.05 -21.08
CA GLN A 361 -14.12 -4.30 -20.63
C GLN A 361 -14.32 -3.59 -19.29
N GLN A 362 -15.53 -3.09 -19.01
CA GLN A 362 -15.87 -2.42 -17.74
C GLN A 362 -16.06 -3.35 -16.52
N THR A 363 -15.77 -4.64 -16.65
CA THR A 363 -15.75 -5.56 -15.50
C THR A 363 -14.64 -5.11 -14.57
N GLY A 364 -14.89 -4.99 -13.27
CA GLY A 364 -13.93 -4.46 -12.28
C GLY A 364 -14.20 -3.01 -11.83
N LEU A 365 -15.22 -2.33 -12.35
CA LEU A 365 -15.61 -1.00 -11.86
C LEU A 365 -16.00 -1.01 -10.38
N ASP A 366 -16.58 -2.10 -9.89
CA ASP A 366 -16.96 -2.27 -8.48
C ASP A 366 -15.91 -3.03 -7.66
N ALA A 367 -14.65 -2.96 -8.08
CA ALA A 367 -13.52 -3.57 -7.38
C ALA A 367 -13.06 -2.80 -6.12
N GLY A 368 -13.62 -1.62 -5.84
CA GLY A 368 -13.09 -0.71 -4.81
C GLY A 368 -11.77 -0.04 -5.23
N ARG A 369 -11.14 0.68 -4.30
CA ARG A 369 -9.78 1.25 -4.47
C ARG A 369 -8.71 0.21 -4.17
N PHE A 370 -7.53 0.38 -4.76
CA PHE A 370 -6.37 -0.44 -4.40
C PHE A 370 -5.84 -0.06 -3.02
N PHE A 371 -5.67 1.24 -2.75
CA PHE A 371 -5.44 1.77 -1.41
C PHE A 371 -6.72 2.36 -0.78
N PRO A 372 -7.42 1.59 0.06
CA PRO A 372 -8.39 2.18 0.96
C PRO A 372 -7.67 2.91 2.11
N PHE A 373 -8.15 4.08 2.47
CA PHE A 373 -7.72 4.89 3.62
C PHE A 373 -8.82 5.07 4.67
N GLY A 374 -9.97 4.40 4.48
CA GLY A 374 -11.13 4.49 5.37
C GLY A 374 -12.13 5.56 4.97
N ASN A 375 -12.13 5.97 3.70
CA ASN A 375 -13.10 6.91 3.13
C ASN A 375 -14.43 6.21 2.80
N GLU A 376 -15.47 7.00 2.50
CA GLU A 376 -16.85 6.54 2.31
C GLU A 376 -17.02 5.59 1.09
N ALA A 377 -16.18 5.72 0.06
CA ALA A 377 -16.29 4.97 -1.20
C ALA A 377 -15.07 4.08 -1.51
N ASP A 378 -14.28 3.73 -0.50
CA ASP A 378 -13.02 3.00 -0.68
C ASP A 378 -13.21 1.51 -0.97
N LEU A 379 -14.10 0.84 -0.23
CA LEU A 379 -14.29 -0.61 -0.30
C LEU A 379 -15.26 -1.02 -1.42
N PRO A 380 -15.19 -2.28 -1.90
CA PRO A 380 -16.07 -2.78 -2.95
C PRO A 380 -17.55 -2.74 -2.52
N PRO A 381 -18.47 -2.21 -3.37
CA PRO A 381 -19.90 -2.36 -3.13
C PRO A 381 -20.35 -3.79 -3.46
N ASP A 382 -21.66 -4.01 -3.51
CA ASP A 382 -22.25 -5.31 -3.83
C ASP A 382 -21.77 -5.83 -5.19
N GLN A 383 -21.30 -7.08 -5.20
CA GLN A 383 -20.66 -7.69 -6.35
C GLN A 383 -21.63 -8.30 -7.36
N ARG A 384 -22.96 -8.22 -7.15
CA ARG A 384 -23.95 -8.80 -8.09
C ARG A 384 -23.78 -8.31 -9.54
N ASP A 385 -23.46 -7.03 -9.73
CA ASP A 385 -23.26 -6.46 -11.07
C ASP A 385 -21.98 -7.02 -11.73
N GLU A 386 -20.93 -7.28 -10.95
CA GLU A 386 -19.70 -7.92 -11.43
C GLU A 386 -19.89 -9.42 -11.66
N ASP A 387 -20.70 -10.08 -10.83
CA ASP A 387 -21.03 -11.49 -10.97
C ASP A 387 -21.81 -11.75 -12.27
N ALA A 388 -22.67 -10.82 -12.68
CA ALA A 388 -23.38 -10.88 -13.96
C ALA A 388 -22.45 -10.76 -15.20
N LYS A 389 -21.22 -10.24 -15.01
CA LYS A 389 -20.19 -10.10 -16.05
C LYS A 389 -19.15 -11.24 -16.01
N SER A 390 -19.37 -12.24 -15.16
CA SER A 390 -18.41 -13.29 -14.83
C SER A 390 -19.03 -14.70 -14.92
N VAL A 391 -18.20 -15.73 -15.09
CA VAL A 391 -18.65 -17.12 -14.92
C VAL A 391 -18.51 -17.48 -13.45
N SER A 392 -19.63 -17.79 -12.79
CA SER A 392 -19.69 -18.01 -11.35
C SER A 392 -19.99 -19.48 -10.98
N PHE A 393 -19.30 -19.96 -9.95
CA PHE A 393 -19.49 -21.28 -9.34
C PHE A 393 -19.79 -21.10 -7.85
N GLU A 394 -20.74 -21.87 -7.31
CA GLU A 394 -21.19 -21.71 -5.93
C GLU A 394 -21.12 -23.02 -5.15
N PHE A 395 -20.70 -22.90 -3.89
CA PHE A 395 -20.61 -24.00 -2.94
C PHE A 395 -21.45 -23.67 -1.71
N PRO A 396 -22.50 -24.46 -1.41
CA PRO A 396 -23.35 -24.20 -0.25
C PRO A 396 -22.61 -24.46 1.06
N VAL A 397 -22.86 -23.61 2.06
CA VAL A 397 -22.42 -23.82 3.44
C VAL A 397 -23.63 -24.35 4.22
N GLU A 398 -23.66 -25.65 4.52
CA GLU A 398 -24.90 -26.29 4.99
C GLU A 398 -25.00 -26.39 6.52
N GLU A 399 -24.02 -27.01 7.18
CA GLU A 399 -24.16 -27.41 8.59
C GLU A 399 -23.45 -26.46 9.55
N ALA A 400 -22.19 -26.15 9.28
CA ALA A 400 -21.31 -25.40 10.17
C ALA A 400 -20.62 -24.27 9.40
N PRO A 401 -20.27 -23.15 10.08
CA PRO A 401 -19.53 -22.07 9.44
C PRO A 401 -18.17 -22.57 8.94
N ILE A 402 -17.77 -22.07 7.78
CA ILE A 402 -16.44 -22.31 7.21
C ILE A 402 -15.58 -21.08 7.45
N GLU A 403 -14.54 -21.23 8.26
CA GLU A 403 -13.55 -20.19 8.51
C GLU A 403 -12.34 -20.42 7.61
N ILE A 404 -11.85 -19.37 6.97
CA ILE A 404 -10.60 -19.40 6.20
C ILE A 404 -9.59 -18.41 6.80
N LEU A 405 -8.32 -18.82 6.82
CA LEU A 405 -7.19 -17.95 7.19
C LEU A 405 -5.99 -18.29 6.31
N GLY A 406 -5.56 -17.33 5.50
CA GLY A 406 -4.43 -17.48 4.58
C GLY A 406 -4.81 -17.16 3.15
N ARG A 407 -4.03 -17.63 2.19
CA ARG A 407 -4.18 -17.34 0.75
C ARG A 407 -4.94 -18.48 0.06
N PRO A 408 -6.18 -18.23 -0.44
CA PRO A 408 -6.84 -19.19 -1.32
C PRO A 408 -6.04 -19.41 -2.60
N ARG A 409 -6.14 -20.60 -3.18
CA ARG A 409 -5.47 -20.94 -4.43
C ARG A 409 -6.48 -21.37 -5.48
N VAL A 410 -6.26 -20.98 -6.72
CA VAL A 410 -7.12 -21.36 -7.84
C VAL A 410 -6.29 -22.13 -8.87
N LYS A 411 -6.82 -23.27 -9.31
CA LYS A 411 -6.35 -23.99 -10.48
C LYS A 411 -7.42 -23.94 -11.56
N LEU A 412 -7.07 -23.45 -12.74
CA LEU A 412 -7.96 -23.42 -13.90
C LEU A 412 -7.34 -24.18 -15.07
N ARG A 413 -8.14 -24.98 -15.76
CA ARG A 413 -7.80 -25.56 -17.05
C ARG A 413 -8.42 -24.73 -18.16
N LEU A 414 -7.59 -24.09 -18.97
CA LEU A 414 -8.02 -23.09 -19.94
C LEU A 414 -7.64 -23.52 -21.35
N ARG A 415 -8.46 -23.16 -22.34
CA ARG A 415 -8.13 -23.18 -23.77
C ARG A 415 -8.29 -21.77 -24.35
N MET A 416 -7.28 -21.28 -25.05
CA MET A 416 -7.32 -19.98 -25.72
C MET A 416 -6.99 -20.12 -27.19
N ASP A 417 -7.63 -19.27 -28.01
CA ASP A 417 -7.40 -19.20 -29.45
C ASP A 417 -6.56 -17.95 -29.84
N VAL A 418 -6.06 -17.20 -28.85
CA VAL A 418 -5.22 -16.00 -28.99
C VAL A 418 -3.97 -16.12 -28.11
N PRO A 419 -2.85 -15.45 -28.44
CA PRO A 419 -1.59 -15.60 -27.71
C PRO A 419 -1.55 -14.88 -26.36
N ARG A 420 -2.44 -13.90 -26.14
CA ARG A 420 -2.43 -13.02 -24.97
C ARG A 420 -3.80 -13.00 -24.31
N GLY A 421 -3.79 -12.94 -22.98
CA GLY A 421 -4.99 -12.92 -22.18
C GLY A 421 -4.66 -12.87 -20.70
N GLN A 422 -5.71 -12.63 -19.91
CA GLN A 422 -5.61 -12.55 -18.46
C GLN A 422 -6.81 -13.23 -17.83
N VAL A 423 -6.63 -13.69 -16.61
CA VAL A 423 -7.70 -14.24 -15.80
C VAL A 423 -7.73 -13.56 -14.43
N VAL A 424 -8.93 -13.25 -13.98
CA VAL A 424 -9.18 -12.76 -12.62
C VAL A 424 -10.17 -13.68 -11.94
N ALA A 425 -9.88 -14.03 -10.69
CA ALA A 425 -10.78 -14.81 -9.85
C ALA A 425 -11.14 -14.00 -8.60
N ARG A 426 -12.44 -13.93 -8.31
CA ARG A 426 -12.99 -13.32 -7.09
C ARG A 426 -13.61 -14.40 -6.23
N LEU A 427 -13.31 -14.37 -4.94
CA LEU A 427 -13.99 -15.14 -3.91
C LEU A 427 -15.01 -14.23 -3.23
N CYS A 428 -16.28 -14.58 -3.28
CA CYS A 428 -17.38 -13.83 -2.70
C CYS A 428 -18.15 -14.65 -1.67
N ASP A 429 -18.66 -13.97 -0.65
CA ASP A 429 -19.62 -14.49 0.32
C ASP A 429 -21.03 -14.08 -0.13
N VAL A 430 -21.85 -15.06 -0.55
CA VAL A 430 -23.21 -14.81 -1.04
C VAL A 430 -24.22 -15.13 0.05
N ALA A 431 -24.88 -14.09 0.54
CA ALA A 431 -25.89 -14.19 1.58
C ALA A 431 -27.20 -14.85 1.08
N PRO A 432 -28.07 -15.34 2.00
CA PRO A 432 -29.34 -15.96 1.64
C PRO A 432 -30.29 -15.06 0.85
N ASP A 433 -30.18 -13.74 1.01
CA ASP A 433 -30.94 -12.74 0.24
C ASP A 433 -30.34 -12.46 -1.16
N GLY A 434 -29.18 -13.04 -1.46
CA GLY A 434 -28.47 -12.91 -2.72
C GLY A 434 -27.45 -11.78 -2.78
N ALA A 435 -27.25 -10.99 -1.72
CA ALA A 435 -26.17 -10.01 -1.65
C ALA A 435 -24.80 -10.72 -1.79
N SER A 436 -23.87 -10.11 -2.53
CA SER A 436 -22.56 -10.69 -2.83
C SER A 436 -21.46 -9.78 -2.30
N THR A 437 -20.78 -10.20 -1.24
CA THR A 437 -19.67 -9.47 -0.60
C THR A 437 -18.34 -9.98 -1.14
N LEU A 438 -17.47 -9.09 -1.65
CA LEU A 438 -16.12 -9.48 -2.07
C LEU A 438 -15.27 -9.84 -0.83
N VAL A 439 -14.77 -11.08 -0.76
CA VAL A 439 -13.90 -11.55 0.33
C VAL A 439 -12.43 -11.37 -0.04
N THR A 440 -12.04 -11.85 -1.22
CA THR A 440 -10.68 -11.64 -1.75
C THR A 440 -10.65 -11.89 -3.26
N ARG A 441 -9.52 -11.59 -3.90
CA ARG A 441 -9.32 -11.73 -5.34
C ARG A 441 -7.86 -12.03 -5.68
N GLY A 442 -7.62 -12.42 -6.92
CA GLY A 442 -6.30 -12.56 -7.51
C GLY A 442 -6.40 -12.52 -9.03
N ALA A 443 -5.30 -12.21 -9.68
CA ALA A 443 -5.19 -12.13 -11.13
C ALA A 443 -3.93 -12.85 -11.62
N LEU A 444 -3.97 -13.27 -12.88
CA LEU A 444 -2.83 -13.83 -13.59
C LEU A 444 -2.85 -13.34 -15.04
N ASN A 445 -1.76 -12.72 -15.46
CA ASN A 445 -1.40 -12.58 -16.85
C ASN A 445 -1.03 -13.98 -17.39
N LEU A 446 -1.76 -14.47 -18.38
CA LEU A 446 -1.57 -15.83 -18.89
C LEU A 446 -0.23 -15.99 -19.63
N ALA A 447 0.38 -14.88 -20.06
CA ALA A 447 1.75 -14.90 -20.59
C ALA A 447 2.81 -15.05 -19.48
N ALA A 448 2.49 -14.76 -18.22
CA ALA A 448 3.35 -14.92 -17.05
C ALA A 448 3.09 -16.24 -16.29
N ARG A 449 2.39 -17.20 -16.91
CA ARG A 449 1.97 -18.48 -16.29
C ARG A 449 3.13 -19.37 -15.84
N HIS A 450 4.31 -19.24 -16.47
CA HIS A 450 5.51 -20.00 -16.11
C HIS A 450 6.52 -19.21 -15.26
N GLY A 451 6.14 -18.02 -14.78
CA GLY A 451 7.02 -17.13 -14.03
C GLY A 451 6.83 -15.68 -14.44
N ARG A 452 7.17 -14.75 -13.55
CA ARG A 452 7.06 -13.30 -13.80
C ARG A 452 8.33 -12.71 -14.40
N ASP A 453 9.41 -13.48 -14.43
CA ASP A 453 10.71 -13.14 -15.01
C ASP A 453 10.74 -13.30 -16.55
N ARG A 454 9.67 -13.82 -17.14
CA ARG A 454 9.55 -14.13 -18.56
C ARG A 454 8.12 -13.97 -19.06
N THR A 455 8.00 -14.00 -20.37
CA THR A 455 6.73 -13.84 -21.08
C THR A 455 6.63 -14.92 -22.15
N ASP A 456 5.63 -15.79 -22.03
CA ASP A 456 5.39 -16.89 -22.96
C ASP A 456 4.03 -16.72 -23.64
N ASP A 457 4.02 -16.60 -24.98
CA ASP A 457 2.76 -16.59 -25.72
C ASP A 457 1.95 -17.88 -25.46
N TRP A 458 0.63 -17.76 -25.43
CA TRP A 458 -0.25 -18.92 -25.40
C TRP A 458 -0.32 -19.56 -26.80
N PRO A 459 -0.05 -20.87 -26.96
CA PRO A 459 -0.20 -21.52 -28.27
C PRO A 459 -1.68 -21.61 -28.67
N PRO A 460 -2.12 -20.97 -29.77
CA PRO A 460 -3.54 -20.93 -30.13
C PRO A 460 -4.15 -22.33 -30.30
N GLY A 461 -5.29 -22.57 -29.65
CA GLY A 461 -6.02 -23.83 -29.63
C GLY A 461 -5.56 -24.82 -28.56
N GLU A 462 -4.44 -24.56 -27.88
CA GLU A 462 -3.95 -25.45 -26.81
C GLU A 462 -4.67 -25.25 -25.49
N THR A 463 -4.74 -26.34 -24.72
CA THR A 463 -5.30 -26.38 -23.37
C THR A 463 -4.16 -26.55 -22.36
N GLU A 464 -4.08 -25.65 -21.38
CA GLU A 464 -3.10 -25.73 -20.30
C GLU A 464 -3.76 -25.52 -18.93
N ASP A 465 -3.12 -26.05 -17.89
CA ASP A 465 -3.49 -25.81 -16.49
C ASP A 465 -2.69 -24.60 -15.96
N VAL A 466 -3.37 -23.61 -15.39
CA VAL A 466 -2.74 -22.48 -14.69
C VAL A 466 -3.09 -22.50 -13.21
N VAL A 467 -2.14 -22.07 -12.37
CA VAL A 467 -2.29 -21.99 -10.91
C VAL A 467 -1.84 -20.62 -10.43
N PHE A 468 -2.66 -19.97 -9.61
CA PHE A 468 -2.31 -18.72 -8.95
C PHE A 468 -3.05 -18.59 -7.61
N ASP A 469 -2.48 -17.80 -6.71
CA ASP A 469 -3.06 -17.53 -5.41
C ASP A 469 -3.95 -16.27 -5.48
N LEU A 470 -4.98 -16.24 -4.64
CA LEU A 470 -5.72 -15.02 -4.29
C LEU A 470 -5.05 -14.37 -3.07
N ASN A 471 -5.31 -13.08 -2.86
CA ASN A 471 -4.79 -12.36 -1.70
C ASN A 471 -5.29 -13.00 -0.40
N GLY A 472 -4.44 -12.97 0.63
CA GLY A 472 -4.70 -13.54 1.94
C GLY A 472 -5.90 -12.90 2.63
N ILE A 473 -6.64 -13.68 3.41
CA ILE A 473 -7.80 -13.17 4.14
C ILE A 473 -8.08 -14.02 5.38
N GLY A 474 -8.65 -13.39 6.41
CA GLY A 474 -9.33 -14.04 7.52
C GLY A 474 -10.84 -13.79 7.44
N HIS A 475 -11.65 -14.79 7.10
CA HIS A 475 -13.11 -14.62 6.90
C HIS A 475 -13.90 -15.86 7.33
N THR A 476 -15.15 -15.65 7.77
CA THR A 476 -16.10 -16.71 8.13
C THR A 476 -17.33 -16.69 7.23
N PHE A 477 -17.59 -17.80 6.54
CA PHE A 477 -18.83 -18.06 5.78
C PHE A 477 -19.86 -18.78 6.66
N PRO A 478 -21.03 -18.18 6.97
CA PRO A 478 -22.05 -18.78 7.82
C PRO A 478 -22.86 -19.88 7.12
N PRO A 479 -23.50 -20.80 7.87
CA PRO A 479 -24.52 -21.69 7.32
C PRO A 479 -25.64 -20.93 6.59
N GLY A 480 -26.10 -21.47 5.46
CA GLY A 480 -27.08 -20.86 4.58
C GLY A 480 -26.50 -19.91 3.53
N HIS A 481 -25.24 -19.48 3.68
CA HIS A 481 -24.53 -18.74 2.65
C HIS A 481 -23.99 -19.66 1.56
N ARG A 482 -23.51 -19.06 0.46
CA ARG A 482 -22.75 -19.76 -0.58
C ARG A 482 -21.39 -19.09 -0.76
N ILE A 483 -20.36 -19.91 -0.82
CA ILE A 483 -19.03 -19.50 -1.26
C ILE A 483 -19.07 -19.42 -2.78
N ARG A 484 -18.80 -18.25 -3.37
CA ARG A 484 -18.80 -18.07 -4.82
C ARG A 484 -17.39 -17.81 -5.34
N ILE A 485 -17.01 -18.53 -6.40
CA ILE A 485 -15.87 -18.18 -7.25
C ILE A 485 -16.40 -17.62 -8.56
N ALA A 486 -16.06 -16.36 -8.85
CA ALA A 486 -16.36 -15.70 -10.11
C ALA A 486 -15.08 -15.52 -10.92
N VAL A 487 -15.09 -16.00 -12.17
CA VAL A 487 -13.96 -15.95 -13.11
C VAL A 487 -14.25 -14.96 -14.23
N SER A 488 -13.30 -14.06 -14.49
CA SER A 488 -13.41 -12.99 -15.49
C SER A 488 -12.18 -12.94 -16.39
N SER A 489 -12.34 -12.44 -17.62
CA SER A 489 -11.24 -12.23 -18.58
C SER A 489 -10.80 -10.76 -18.72
N ALA A 490 -11.50 -9.85 -18.05
CA ALA A 490 -11.24 -8.42 -17.99
C ALA A 490 -11.52 -7.92 -16.57
N TYR A 491 -10.78 -6.91 -16.11
CA TYR A 491 -10.92 -6.37 -14.75
C TYR A 491 -10.47 -4.90 -14.65
N TRP A 492 -10.94 -4.05 -15.57
CA TRP A 492 -10.66 -2.62 -15.59
C TRP A 492 -11.51 -1.86 -14.55
N PRO A 493 -10.95 -0.85 -13.85
CA PRO A 493 -9.63 -0.26 -14.04
C PRO A 493 -8.51 -0.90 -13.24
N TRP A 494 -8.74 -2.01 -12.53
CA TRP A 494 -7.69 -2.66 -11.73
C TRP A 494 -6.53 -3.18 -12.57
N ILE A 495 -6.84 -3.92 -13.64
CA ILE A 495 -5.84 -4.56 -14.49
C ILE A 495 -5.90 -3.97 -15.89
N TRP A 496 -4.74 -3.56 -16.43
CA TRP A 496 -4.65 -3.00 -17.77
C TRP A 496 -5.13 -4.01 -18.84
N PRO A 497 -5.99 -3.65 -19.80
CA PRO A 497 -6.49 -4.58 -20.79
C PRO A 497 -5.44 -5.04 -21.79
N GLN A 498 -5.48 -6.33 -22.11
CA GLN A 498 -4.59 -6.98 -23.07
C GLN A 498 -5.05 -6.74 -24.51
N ALA A 499 -4.12 -6.38 -25.40
CA ALA A 499 -4.41 -6.24 -26.83
C ALA A 499 -4.88 -7.59 -27.43
N GLY A 500 -5.94 -7.57 -28.24
CA GLY A 500 -6.46 -8.77 -28.91
C GLY A 500 -7.06 -9.85 -28.00
N SER A 501 -7.24 -9.58 -26.70
CA SER A 501 -7.86 -10.54 -25.77
C SER A 501 -9.32 -10.81 -26.16
N ALA A 502 -9.65 -12.10 -26.34
CA ALA A 502 -10.98 -12.58 -26.72
C ALA A 502 -11.61 -13.46 -25.62
N GLY A 503 -11.04 -13.48 -24.42
CA GLY A 503 -11.41 -14.42 -23.37
C GLY A 503 -10.85 -15.82 -23.58
N PHE A 504 -11.45 -16.82 -22.93
CA PHE A 504 -10.99 -18.21 -22.96
C PHE A 504 -12.12 -19.21 -22.70
N THR A 505 -11.90 -20.46 -23.10
CA THR A 505 -12.76 -21.58 -22.69
C THR A 505 -12.19 -22.19 -21.41
N LEU A 506 -13.02 -22.31 -20.38
CA LEU A 506 -12.71 -22.93 -19.10
C LEU A 506 -13.26 -24.36 -19.06
N ASP A 507 -12.38 -25.34 -18.88
CA ASP A 507 -12.75 -26.73 -18.54
C ASP A 507 -12.93 -26.83 -17.01
N THR A 508 -14.18 -26.89 -16.57
CA THR A 508 -14.54 -26.86 -15.15
C THR A 508 -14.28 -28.18 -14.43
N ASP A 509 -14.15 -29.30 -15.16
CA ASP A 509 -13.89 -30.61 -14.57
C ASP A 509 -12.40 -30.77 -14.19
N GLY A 510 -11.52 -30.02 -14.86
CA GLY A 510 -10.09 -29.91 -14.52
C GLY A 510 -9.75 -28.78 -13.54
N SER A 511 -10.75 -28.02 -13.06
CA SER A 511 -10.56 -26.76 -12.33
C SER A 511 -11.13 -26.82 -10.90
N PHE A 512 -10.45 -26.17 -9.96
CA PHE A 512 -10.88 -26.08 -8.57
C PHE A 512 -10.38 -24.80 -7.89
N VAL A 513 -11.07 -24.41 -6.81
CA VAL A 513 -10.52 -23.50 -5.80
C VAL A 513 -10.14 -24.30 -4.56
N GLU A 514 -8.99 -23.98 -3.97
CA GLU A 514 -8.54 -24.51 -2.69
C GLU A 514 -8.60 -23.40 -1.64
N LEU A 515 -9.37 -23.64 -0.58
CA LEU A 515 -9.55 -22.69 0.52
C LEU A 515 -8.70 -23.11 1.73
N PRO A 516 -7.99 -22.17 2.40
CA PRO A 516 -7.20 -22.46 3.59
C PRO A 516 -8.13 -22.52 4.81
N VAL A 517 -8.87 -23.61 4.95
CA VAL A 517 -9.90 -23.77 5.99
C VAL A 517 -9.24 -23.90 7.35
N ARG A 518 -9.54 -22.98 8.26
CA ARG A 518 -9.04 -22.98 9.63
C ARG A 518 -10.03 -23.75 10.51
N ARG A 519 -9.54 -24.72 11.28
CA ARG A 519 -10.34 -25.37 12.33
C ARG A 519 -10.66 -24.33 13.41
N HIS A 520 -11.89 -24.35 13.90
CA HIS A 520 -12.25 -23.50 15.02
C HIS A 520 -11.50 -23.97 16.28
N THR A 521 -10.84 -23.03 16.96
CA THR A 521 -10.10 -23.25 18.21
C THR A 521 -10.62 -22.30 19.27
N GLU A 522 -10.73 -22.75 20.52
CA GLU A 522 -10.90 -21.86 21.67
C GLU A 522 -9.56 -21.16 21.92
N ASP A 523 -9.32 -20.07 21.20
CA ASP A 523 -8.08 -19.31 21.36
C ASP A 523 -8.13 -18.50 22.67
N PRO A 524 -7.02 -18.43 23.44
CA PRO A 524 -6.95 -17.52 24.57
C PRO A 524 -7.30 -16.11 24.10
N ALA A 525 -8.09 -15.38 24.89
CA ALA A 525 -8.56 -14.05 24.51
C ALA A 525 -7.37 -13.13 24.19
N ILE A 526 -7.04 -12.97 22.91
CA ILE A 526 -6.13 -11.94 22.42
C ILE A 526 -6.87 -10.62 22.58
N THR A 527 -6.34 -9.78 23.45
CA THR A 527 -6.89 -8.47 23.74
C THR A 527 -5.83 -7.42 23.52
N PHE A 528 -6.22 -6.32 22.90
CA PHE A 528 -5.39 -5.13 22.78
C PHE A 528 -5.96 -4.03 23.68
N GLY A 529 -5.09 -3.14 24.16
CA GLY A 529 -5.54 -1.91 24.82
C GLY A 529 -6.28 -1.00 23.84
N GLU A 530 -6.96 0.02 24.38
CA GLU A 530 -7.50 1.11 23.57
C GLU A 530 -6.37 1.94 22.92
N PRO A 531 -6.55 2.46 21.69
CA PRO A 531 -5.55 3.29 21.04
C PRO A 531 -5.24 4.55 21.84
N GLU A 532 -3.94 4.84 22.01
CA GLU A 532 -3.41 6.06 22.62
C GLU A 532 -2.60 6.87 21.61
N GLN A 533 -2.66 8.19 21.72
CA GLN A 533 -1.87 9.15 20.94
C GLN A 533 -1.53 10.38 21.78
N SER A 534 -0.48 11.13 21.40
CA SER A 534 -0.24 12.47 21.98
C SER A 534 -1.27 13.49 21.50
N GLU A 535 -1.26 14.67 22.13
CA GLU A 535 -2.09 15.80 21.71
C GLU A 535 -1.89 16.12 20.21
N PRO A 536 -2.96 16.50 19.48
CA PRO A 536 -2.87 16.85 18.07
C PRO A 536 -2.10 18.15 17.84
N LEU A 537 -1.47 18.30 16.66
CA LEU A 537 -0.67 19.47 16.28
C LEU A 537 -1.45 20.79 16.26
N GLY A 538 -2.79 20.75 16.25
CA GLY A 538 -3.63 21.95 16.18
C GLY A 538 -3.81 22.48 14.75
N VAL A 539 -3.72 21.61 13.74
CA VAL A 539 -4.04 21.97 12.35
C VAL A 539 -5.52 22.31 12.21
N VAL A 540 -5.80 23.44 11.57
CA VAL A 540 -7.16 23.89 11.27
C VAL A 540 -7.51 23.51 9.84
N TYR A 541 -8.74 23.03 9.65
CA TYR A 541 -9.31 22.69 8.35
C TYR A 541 -10.44 23.69 8.04
N PRO A 542 -10.16 24.77 7.29
CA PRO A 542 -11.17 25.78 7.00
C PRO A 542 -12.35 25.18 6.25
N VAL A 543 -13.57 25.58 6.65
CA VAL A 543 -14.79 25.14 5.97
C VAL A 543 -14.86 25.78 4.58
N THR A 544 -14.99 24.96 3.55
CA THR A 544 -15.30 25.41 2.19
C THR A 544 -16.82 25.47 1.99
N LEU A 545 -17.31 26.48 1.28
CA LEU A 545 -18.73 26.59 0.92
C LEU A 545 -19.11 25.75 -0.30
N GLU A 546 -18.11 25.21 -1.01
CA GLU A 546 -18.30 24.34 -2.17
C GLU A 546 -18.65 22.93 -1.70
N GLU A 547 -19.64 22.31 -2.35
CA GLU A 547 -19.96 20.90 -2.10
C GLU A 547 -18.77 20.04 -2.49
N PRO A 548 -18.35 19.09 -1.62
CA PRO A 548 -17.26 18.20 -1.94
C PRO A 548 -17.66 17.32 -3.13
N ARG A 549 -16.67 17.12 -4.01
CA ARG A 549 -16.77 16.17 -5.13
C ARG A 549 -17.05 14.76 -4.60
N PRO A 550 -17.80 13.93 -5.34
CA PRO A 550 -17.96 12.52 -4.99
C PRO A 550 -16.60 11.82 -4.94
N GLU A 551 -16.40 10.94 -3.96
CA GLU A 551 -15.15 10.16 -3.81
C GLU A 551 -14.93 9.21 -4.97
N ARG A 552 -16.01 8.64 -5.46
CA ARG A 552 -16.03 7.69 -6.57
C ARG A 552 -17.27 7.93 -7.40
N LEU A 553 -17.10 8.30 -8.66
CA LEU A 553 -18.20 8.55 -9.59
C LEU A 553 -18.03 7.69 -10.85
N VAL A 554 -19.04 6.87 -11.15
CA VAL A 554 -19.09 6.08 -12.38
C VAL A 554 -20.05 6.75 -13.36
N VAL A 555 -19.56 7.03 -14.56
CA VAL A 555 -20.32 7.63 -15.67
C VAL A 555 -20.33 6.67 -16.85
N ARG A 556 -21.50 6.44 -17.43
CA ARG A 556 -21.68 5.68 -18.66
C ARG A 556 -22.33 6.53 -19.74
N ASP A 557 -21.60 6.85 -20.79
CA ASP A 557 -22.18 7.42 -22.02
C ASP A 557 -22.71 6.27 -22.88
N VAL A 558 -24.02 6.02 -22.78
CA VAL A 558 -24.69 4.92 -23.49
C VAL A 558 -24.61 5.07 -25.01
N ALA A 559 -24.62 6.31 -25.52
CA ALA A 559 -24.60 6.55 -26.95
C ALA A 559 -23.20 6.33 -27.56
N LYS A 560 -22.15 6.63 -26.79
CA LYS A 560 -20.76 6.41 -27.22
C LYS A 560 -20.21 5.03 -26.86
N GLY A 561 -20.80 4.35 -25.87
CA GLY A 561 -20.25 3.12 -25.32
C GLY A 561 -19.07 3.35 -24.37
N GLU A 562 -18.91 4.57 -23.86
CA GLU A 562 -17.81 4.96 -22.98
C GLU A 562 -18.18 4.77 -21.50
N TRP A 563 -17.25 4.21 -20.75
CA TRP A 563 -17.28 4.15 -19.30
C TRP A 563 -16.16 5.02 -18.73
N ARG A 564 -16.49 5.80 -17.72
CA ARG A 564 -15.55 6.65 -16.98
C ARG A 564 -15.72 6.46 -15.49
N LEU A 565 -14.61 6.22 -14.80
CA LEU A 565 -14.51 6.28 -13.34
C LEU A 565 -13.72 7.53 -12.97
N GLU A 566 -14.28 8.36 -12.12
CA GLU A 566 -13.61 9.47 -11.45
C GLU A 566 -13.38 9.11 -9.99
N VAL A 567 -12.16 9.31 -9.48
CA VAL A 567 -11.77 9.03 -8.10
C VAL A 567 -11.14 10.27 -7.49
N ASP A 568 -11.71 10.74 -6.38
CA ASP A 568 -11.08 11.69 -5.48
C ASP A 568 -10.31 10.91 -4.42
N PRO A 569 -8.97 11.01 -4.38
CA PRO A 569 -8.18 10.30 -3.38
C PRO A 569 -8.37 10.83 -1.95
N ARG A 570 -9.15 11.92 -1.78
CA ARG A 570 -9.43 12.62 -0.51
C ARG A 570 -8.19 13.22 0.14
N TYR A 571 -7.19 13.54 -0.67
CA TYR A 571 -6.12 14.45 -0.26
C TYR A 571 -6.63 15.90 -0.18
N GLY A 572 -7.65 16.25 -0.97
CA GLY A 572 -8.07 17.62 -1.21
C GLY A 572 -8.44 18.46 0.02
N GLY A 573 -8.33 19.78 -0.13
CA GLY A 573 -8.73 20.78 0.85
C GLY A 573 -7.57 21.62 1.37
N THR A 574 -7.90 22.59 2.22
CA THR A 574 -6.91 23.48 2.85
C THR A 574 -6.65 23.08 4.29
N ARG A 575 -5.38 23.09 4.69
CA ARG A 575 -4.89 22.85 6.04
C ARG A 575 -4.07 24.06 6.47
N VAL A 576 -4.37 24.61 7.65
CA VAL A 576 -3.62 25.74 8.23
C VAL A 576 -2.88 25.25 9.46
N TYR A 577 -1.56 25.33 9.39
CA TYR A 577 -0.65 24.83 10.41
C TYR A 577 -0.32 25.92 11.45
N PRO A 578 0.05 25.54 12.69
CA PRO A 578 0.38 26.50 13.75
C PRO A 578 1.55 27.44 13.43
N ASP A 579 2.42 27.07 12.49
CA ASP A 579 3.55 27.89 12.03
C ASP A 579 3.16 28.88 10.90
N GLY A 580 1.86 28.98 10.59
CA GLY A 580 1.31 29.87 9.58
C GLY A 580 1.36 29.33 8.15
N LEU A 581 1.80 28.09 7.92
CA LEU A 581 1.68 27.45 6.61
C LEU A 581 0.21 27.18 6.28
N GLU A 582 -0.25 27.70 5.15
CA GLU A 582 -1.48 27.31 4.48
C GLU A 582 -1.12 26.33 3.36
N PHE A 583 -1.54 25.08 3.50
CA PHE A 583 -1.32 24.02 2.53
C PHE A 583 -2.65 23.63 1.91
N THR A 584 -2.80 23.85 0.61
CA THR A 584 -3.97 23.43 -0.17
C THR A 584 -3.55 22.38 -1.16
N GLU A 585 -4.32 21.30 -1.26
CA GLU A 585 -4.17 20.33 -2.34
C GLU A 585 -5.54 19.98 -2.95
N ASP A 586 -5.53 19.54 -4.20
CA ASP A 586 -6.66 18.94 -4.91
C ASP A 586 -6.09 17.95 -5.93
N ALA A 587 -6.75 16.81 -6.09
CA ALA A 587 -6.29 15.75 -6.99
C ALA A 587 -7.48 15.02 -7.59
N LEU A 588 -7.47 14.70 -8.88
CA LEU A 588 -8.50 13.89 -9.54
C LEU A 588 -7.85 12.81 -10.38
N GLU A 589 -8.26 11.57 -10.16
CA GLU A 589 -7.92 10.44 -11.02
C GLU A 589 -9.12 10.11 -11.91
N THR A 590 -8.86 9.83 -13.18
CA THR A 590 -9.88 9.48 -14.17
C THR A 590 -9.43 8.25 -14.96
N TYR A 591 -10.31 7.26 -15.05
CA TYR A 591 -10.09 6.03 -15.80
C TYR A 591 -11.18 5.93 -16.86
N THR A 592 -10.83 5.80 -18.14
CA THR A 592 -11.81 5.68 -19.24
C THR A 592 -11.56 4.44 -20.08
N ILE A 593 -12.64 3.86 -20.60
CA ILE A 593 -12.59 2.75 -21.56
C ILE A 593 -13.87 2.71 -22.41
N GLN A 594 -13.74 2.33 -23.67
CA GLN A 594 -14.85 1.96 -24.55
C GLN A 594 -15.20 0.50 -24.34
N GLN A 595 -16.50 0.19 -24.29
CA GLN A 595 -17.03 -1.12 -23.92
C GLN A 595 -16.44 -2.30 -24.72
N ASP A 596 -16.13 -2.06 -26.01
CA ASP A 596 -15.74 -3.10 -26.96
C ASP A 596 -14.31 -2.88 -27.53
N ASP A 597 -13.53 -1.96 -26.97
CA ASP A 597 -12.16 -1.67 -27.42
C ASP A 597 -11.17 -1.63 -26.24
N PRO A 598 -10.40 -2.71 -26.00
CA PRO A 598 -9.40 -2.72 -24.93
C PRO A 598 -8.27 -1.70 -25.12
N LEU A 599 -8.01 -1.24 -26.35
CA LEU A 599 -6.95 -0.25 -26.64
C LEU A 599 -7.40 1.19 -26.34
N SER A 600 -8.68 1.38 -26.03
CA SER A 600 -9.21 2.69 -25.62
C SER A 600 -8.98 3.01 -24.15
N ALA A 601 -8.41 2.09 -23.37
CA ALA A 601 -8.11 2.28 -21.95
C ALA A 601 -7.20 3.50 -21.72
N ARG A 602 -7.62 4.43 -20.87
CA ARG A 602 -6.81 5.60 -20.48
C ARG A 602 -6.87 5.82 -18.98
N THR A 603 -5.76 6.25 -18.40
CA THR A 603 -5.68 6.74 -17.02
C THR A 603 -5.15 8.17 -17.05
N ARG A 604 -5.73 9.04 -16.23
CA ARG A 604 -5.32 10.44 -16.08
C ARG A 604 -5.33 10.83 -14.61
N SER A 605 -4.33 11.60 -14.20
CA SER A 605 -4.25 12.19 -12.86
C SER A 605 -3.91 13.67 -12.98
N ASP A 606 -4.72 14.51 -12.36
CA ASP A 606 -4.50 15.95 -12.26
C ASP A 606 -4.29 16.30 -10.79
N TRP A 607 -3.25 17.08 -10.49
CA TRP A 607 -2.96 17.58 -9.15
C TRP A 607 -2.76 19.09 -9.17
N ARG A 608 -3.21 19.74 -8.09
CA ARG A 608 -2.86 21.11 -7.75
C ARG A 608 -2.46 21.16 -6.29
N ILE A 609 -1.29 21.72 -6.00
CA ILE A 609 -0.78 21.93 -4.65
C ILE A 609 -0.40 23.40 -4.50
N ARG A 610 -0.77 24.03 -3.39
CA ARG A 610 -0.35 25.38 -3.02
C ARG A 610 0.22 25.38 -1.61
N LEU A 611 1.42 25.95 -1.47
CA LEU A 611 2.06 26.23 -0.19
C LEU A 611 2.16 27.75 -0.05
N HIS A 612 1.47 28.30 0.94
CA HIS A 612 1.36 29.73 1.15
C HIS A 612 1.63 30.09 2.61
N ARG A 613 2.49 31.09 2.85
CA ARG A 613 2.71 31.67 4.18
C ARG A 613 2.55 33.19 4.08
N PRO A 614 1.38 33.74 4.47
CA PRO A 614 1.06 35.16 4.27
C PRO A 614 2.10 36.12 4.84
N GLU A 615 2.65 35.81 6.02
CA GLU A 615 3.61 36.67 6.72
C GLU A 615 5.00 36.70 6.07
N ALA A 616 5.35 35.67 5.29
CA ALA A 616 6.66 35.51 4.65
C ALA A 616 6.66 35.87 3.16
N ALA A 617 5.52 36.30 2.61
CA ALA A 617 5.30 36.51 1.17
C ALA A 617 5.75 35.31 0.31
N TRP A 618 5.61 34.09 0.83
CA TRP A 618 5.94 32.84 0.14
C TRP A 618 4.64 32.22 -0.37
N ASP A 619 4.54 32.04 -1.69
CA ASP A 619 3.35 31.52 -2.36
C ASP A 619 3.77 30.68 -3.56
N VAL A 620 3.81 29.37 -3.38
CA VAL A 620 4.17 28.42 -4.42
C VAL A 620 2.96 27.60 -4.82
N GLU A 621 2.72 27.50 -6.13
CA GLU A 621 1.71 26.63 -6.70
C GLU A 621 2.37 25.62 -7.64
N ILE A 622 1.92 24.37 -7.57
CA ILE A 622 2.35 23.26 -8.41
C ILE A 622 1.12 22.67 -9.04
N GLU A 623 1.13 22.56 -10.36
CA GLU A 623 0.13 21.85 -11.14
C GLU A 623 0.83 20.71 -11.85
N THR A 624 0.31 19.50 -11.73
CA THR A 624 0.80 18.36 -12.51
C THR A 624 -0.34 17.68 -13.23
N ARG A 625 -0.09 17.26 -14.46
CA ARG A 625 -1.00 16.41 -15.23
C ARG A 625 -0.22 15.22 -15.74
N SER A 626 -0.73 14.02 -15.51
CA SER A 626 -0.13 12.77 -15.96
C SER A 626 -1.19 11.90 -16.65
N GLU A 627 -0.84 11.25 -17.75
CA GLU A 627 -1.75 10.42 -18.55
C GLU A 627 -1.02 9.18 -19.10
N ILE A 628 -1.70 8.03 -19.08
CA ILE A 628 -1.28 6.81 -19.77
C ILE A 628 -2.38 6.39 -20.74
N ALA A 629 -1.93 6.06 -21.94
CA ALA A 629 -2.69 5.41 -23.00
C ALA A 629 -1.94 4.17 -23.49
N ALA A 630 -2.60 3.35 -24.30
CA ALA A 630 -1.93 2.29 -25.03
C ALA A 630 -2.48 2.16 -26.45
N ASP A 631 -1.62 1.74 -27.38
CA ASP A 631 -2.00 1.11 -28.63
C ASP A 631 -1.61 -0.38 -28.59
N GLU A 632 -1.63 -1.06 -29.74
CA GLU A 632 -1.29 -2.50 -29.81
C GLU A 632 0.17 -2.79 -29.41
N HIS A 633 1.07 -1.82 -29.59
CA HIS A 633 2.52 -2.03 -29.47
C HIS A 633 3.16 -1.25 -28.34
N ASP A 634 2.62 -0.07 -27.99
CA ASP A 634 3.23 0.84 -27.03
C ASP A 634 2.22 1.32 -25.97
N PHE A 635 2.71 1.49 -24.75
CA PHE A 635 2.17 2.47 -23.82
C PHE A 635 2.61 3.87 -24.26
N ILE A 636 1.72 4.85 -24.16
CA ILE A 636 1.95 6.24 -24.52
C ILE A 636 1.73 7.06 -23.26
N THR A 637 2.78 7.70 -22.75
CA THR A 637 2.73 8.51 -21.52
C THR A 637 2.87 9.99 -21.85
N SER A 638 2.17 10.84 -21.08
CA SER A 638 2.32 12.29 -21.10
C SER A 638 2.28 12.82 -19.68
N ASP A 639 3.36 13.45 -19.23
CA ASP A 639 3.50 14.02 -17.90
C ASP A 639 3.87 15.50 -18.03
N GLU A 640 3.23 16.37 -17.27
CA GLU A 640 3.46 17.81 -17.25
C GLU A 640 3.56 18.30 -15.81
N VAL A 641 4.54 19.17 -15.55
CA VAL A 641 4.71 19.87 -14.27
C VAL A 641 4.83 21.37 -14.57
N ILE A 642 3.97 22.17 -13.95
CA ILE A 642 4.01 23.63 -13.98
C ILE A 642 4.17 24.11 -12.54
N CYS A 643 5.21 24.88 -12.27
CA CYS A 643 5.44 25.46 -10.95
C CYS A 643 5.44 26.99 -11.03
N LYS A 644 4.75 27.63 -10.09
CA LYS A 644 4.61 29.08 -9.97
C LYS A 644 5.11 29.56 -8.62
N ASP A 645 5.67 30.76 -8.58
CA ASP A 645 6.06 31.50 -7.38
C ASP A 645 5.47 32.92 -7.47
N GLY A 646 4.59 33.29 -6.54
CA GLY A 646 3.86 34.56 -6.60
C GLY A 646 3.00 34.72 -7.86
N GLY A 647 2.56 33.60 -8.45
CA GLY A 647 1.78 33.55 -9.69
C GLY A 647 2.60 33.61 -10.99
N GLU A 648 3.92 33.80 -10.92
CA GLU A 648 4.82 33.73 -12.08
C GLU A 648 5.28 32.29 -12.30
N ILE A 649 5.20 31.78 -13.54
CA ILE A 649 5.74 30.46 -13.89
C ILE A 649 7.27 30.49 -13.78
N VAL A 650 7.82 29.70 -12.87
CA VAL A 650 9.28 29.58 -12.65
C VAL A 650 9.86 28.30 -13.22
N PHE A 651 9.02 27.29 -13.48
CA PHE A 651 9.41 26.04 -14.10
C PHE A 651 8.22 25.44 -14.86
N HIS A 652 8.49 24.90 -16.05
CA HIS A 652 7.53 24.14 -16.86
C HIS A 652 8.28 23.06 -17.61
N ARG A 653 7.84 21.81 -17.45
CA ARG A 653 8.39 20.68 -18.19
C ARG A 653 7.29 19.70 -18.57
N THR A 654 7.43 19.14 -19.76
CA THR A 654 6.60 18.06 -20.27
C THR A 654 7.48 16.89 -20.70
N TRP A 655 7.08 15.69 -20.34
CA TRP A 655 7.67 14.44 -20.82
C TRP A 655 6.62 13.71 -21.66
N GLU A 656 7.04 13.19 -22.81
CA GLU A 656 6.23 12.31 -23.65
C GLU A 656 7.07 11.11 -24.03
N LYS A 657 6.59 9.90 -23.75
CA LYS A 657 7.30 8.65 -24.11
C LYS A 657 6.36 7.63 -24.74
N ARG A 658 6.94 6.83 -25.64
CA ARG A 658 6.37 5.57 -26.13
C ARG A 658 7.20 4.43 -25.58
N ILE A 659 6.56 3.49 -24.90
CA ILE A 659 7.22 2.40 -24.19
C ILE A 659 6.61 1.09 -24.70
N PRO A 660 7.40 0.18 -25.31
CA PRO A 660 6.87 -1.05 -25.88
C PRO A 660 6.13 -1.92 -24.86
N ARG A 661 5.00 -2.50 -25.25
CA ARG A 661 4.22 -3.48 -24.48
C ARG A 661 4.86 -4.86 -24.62
N THR A 662 5.58 -5.30 -23.61
CA THR A 662 6.31 -6.59 -23.61
C THR A 662 5.65 -7.67 -22.75
N ALA A 663 4.86 -7.29 -21.76
CA ALA A 663 4.08 -8.23 -20.95
C ALA A 663 2.61 -8.31 -21.39
N GLY A 664 2.14 -7.46 -22.31
CA GLY A 664 0.77 -7.51 -22.81
C GLY A 664 0.18 -6.21 -23.31
#